data_AF-A0A183ICS1-F1
#
_entry.id   AF-A0A183ICS1-F1
#
_cell.length_a   1.000
_cell.length_b   1.000
_cell.length_c   1.000
_cell.angle_alpha   90.00
_cell.angle_beta   90.00
_cell.angle_gamma   90.00
#
_symmetry.space_group_name_H-M   'P 1'
#
loop_
_entity.id
_entity.type
_entity.pdbx_description
1 polymer ?
#
loop_
_entity_poly.entity_id
_entity_poly.type
_entity_poly.pdbx_seq_one_letter_code
_entity_poly.pdbx_strand_id
1 'polypeptide(L)'
;MARLCAIILTCVTEDQYSNALMHDVSMSFKVPLFLSPMRHRPNLTSQSLQARPLACSVIDLCVEFMYTHLSKAFPFDLYLRILGIVHRVLCFDKKCRVRLDYEWQNLWNCLFVLLKFVMKNEKDILLLGNVFDLCQKIVVILNVFITFGDTFLPYPWLYDNLYYEILRNSSSLEEVDAATLFYIQSAGPYKESAEKLLVAFINIRLLLQVLEVVRKNYESLALKLQDNLDVYQRYAEKPAEMSFFINLVTVQTFSSLILAEHADFRPGLAIVQVGDRSDSNVYIRNKLKAAQEVGIRAELLKLSSDITQAALAAKIRQLNDSNYVHGIIVQLPLQCENLIDTDAVVNLIDPAKDVDGLTILNAGRLSRGLLNDTIIPGTPRGCFELVRSTGCDVTGKSVVVVGRSKIVGSPAYSLFMWNHATVTTCHSRTKNLPEVCQGADILIVAIGKPQMIKGEWIKKGAIVIDCGINPSPTGDKKIVGDVDFESTKEKASFITPVPGGVGPMTVAMLMQNTLDQAKKLCIRSNSWSLSTQSLRLQTPVPSDIEISRSQYPLFICDLAEAVGLTKSEVELYGRTKAKISLSVLERLQHVQNGFYVVVTGITPTPLGEGKSTTLLGIAQALGAYLHRNAFACVRQPSQGPTFGIKGGAAGGGYAQELVFRDLEGKIIQRADRHGEVTQVIPMEEFNLHLTGDIHAITAANNLLAAAVDARMFHESTQTDAALYSRLVPKKHGKRQFSEIQFRRLNKLGISKSDPDSLTPEEVRRFVRLNIDPATITWQRVIDTNDRFLRKITIGQSPTEKGHSRECEFDISVASEIMAILALTTGLEDMQNRFGSAIRAILLSLIGQIVFIGQHDVVEKLFARVAEGSFAAHLSITLEGTPVFVHAGPFANIAHGNSSVLADQIALKLVGPKGFVLTEAGFGADIGMEKFFDIKCRASGLSPSSIVLVTTVRALKMHGGGPPVQPGTPLPQAYVDENVGLVEAGCCNMVKQIQNAKKYGLPVVVAINKFYTDSAAELEVVRRNAMDAGALDAVVSDHWAQGGRGATDLAKAVIHACESAPKSFKFLYALDMPIEQKINVIATEIYGASGVELSDKAKEAVSYYADHGLSDFPICMSKTHLSLSHDPSLKGVPTNFVLPIRDVKASVGAGFLYPLVGQVQTMPGLPTRPCFFDITCNPVTGQIDGLF
;
A
#
# COMPACT_ATOMS: atom_id res chain seq x y z
N MET A 1 -37.74 29.45 38.38
CA MET A 1 -38.72 29.97 37.39
C MET A 1 -38.20 29.94 35.96
N ALA A 2 -37.12 30.62 35.59
CA ALA A 2 -36.63 30.68 34.19
C ALA A 2 -36.44 29.30 33.51
N ARG A 3 -35.87 28.32 34.22
CA ARG A 3 -35.76 26.93 33.74
C ARG A 3 -37.12 26.29 33.42
N LEU A 4 -38.12 26.51 34.26
CA LEU A 4 -39.48 25.98 34.07
C LEU A 4 -40.16 26.66 32.87
N CYS A 5 -40.02 27.98 32.75
CA CYS A 5 -40.55 28.72 31.59
C CYS A 5 -39.94 28.25 30.27
N ALA A 6 -38.62 28.02 30.22
CA ALA A 6 -37.93 27.52 29.04
C ALA A 6 -38.36 26.08 28.67
N ILE A 7 -38.56 25.21 29.66
CA ILE A 7 -39.10 23.85 29.44
C ILE A 7 -40.52 23.94 28.87
N ILE A 8 -41.38 24.77 29.45
CA ILE A 8 -42.74 24.99 28.96
C ILE A 8 -42.72 25.50 27.51
N LEU A 9 -41.91 26.51 27.21
CA LEU A 9 -41.76 27.04 25.84
C LEU A 9 -41.23 25.98 24.88
N THR A 10 -40.29 25.14 25.31
CA THR A 10 -39.78 24.01 24.51
C THR A 10 -40.93 23.09 24.11
N CYS A 11 -41.75 22.65 25.07
CA CYS A 11 -42.90 21.78 24.82
C CYS A 11 -43.95 22.44 23.90
N VAL A 12 -44.25 23.71 24.12
CA VAL A 12 -45.20 24.47 23.29
C VAL A 12 -44.68 24.63 21.85
N THR A 13 -43.37 24.82 21.66
CA THR A 13 -42.76 24.96 20.32
C THR A 13 -42.57 23.65 19.56
N GLU A 14 -42.78 22.50 20.20
CA GLU A 14 -42.74 21.18 19.56
C GLU A 14 -44.11 20.72 19.05
N ASP A 15 -45.20 21.25 19.63
CA ASP A 15 -46.56 20.98 19.17
C ASP A 15 -46.90 21.80 17.90
N GLN A 16 -47.34 21.12 16.85
CA GLN A 16 -47.60 21.74 15.54
C GLN A 16 -48.76 22.76 15.60
N TYR A 17 -49.78 22.49 16.41
CA TYR A 17 -50.96 23.36 16.53
C TYR A 17 -50.62 24.65 17.29
N SER A 18 -49.91 24.50 18.41
CA SER A 18 -49.39 25.60 19.22
C SER A 18 -48.43 26.48 18.42
N ASN A 19 -47.55 25.88 17.58
CA ASN A 19 -46.70 26.65 16.67
C ASN A 19 -47.50 27.49 15.68
N ALA A 20 -48.53 26.94 15.04
CA ALA A 20 -49.35 27.71 14.10
C ALA A 20 -50.00 28.93 14.76
N LEU A 21 -50.54 28.75 15.98
CA LEU A 21 -51.18 29.83 16.74
C LEU A 21 -50.18 30.89 17.20
N MET A 22 -48.94 30.50 17.54
CA MET A 22 -47.90 31.44 17.97
C MET A 22 -47.46 32.42 16.87
N HIS A 23 -47.48 31.96 15.61
CA HIS A 23 -47.01 32.70 14.45
C HIS A 23 -48.16 33.37 13.66
N ASP A 24 -49.40 33.24 14.12
CA ASP A 24 -50.55 33.91 13.51
C ASP A 24 -50.45 35.43 13.73
N VAL A 25 -50.10 36.16 12.67
CA VAL A 25 -49.97 37.62 12.69
C VAL A 25 -51.29 38.35 12.95
N SER A 26 -52.43 37.68 12.76
CA SER A 26 -53.74 38.24 13.09
C SER A 26 -54.07 38.16 14.58
N MET A 27 -53.37 37.29 15.33
CA MET A 27 -53.51 37.15 16.78
C MET A 27 -52.41 37.94 17.50
N SER A 28 -52.79 38.98 18.23
CA SER A 28 -51.85 39.81 18.98
C SER A 28 -52.02 39.61 20.49
N PHE A 29 -50.91 39.42 21.19
CA PHE A 29 -50.86 39.16 22.62
C PHE A 29 -50.10 40.28 23.32
N LYS A 30 -50.57 40.67 24.52
CA LYS A 30 -49.87 41.58 25.41
C LYS A 30 -49.14 40.77 26.47
N VAL A 31 -47.89 40.42 26.21
CA VAL A 31 -47.05 39.65 27.13
C VAL A 31 -46.18 40.62 27.94
N PRO A 32 -46.38 40.74 29.28
CA PRO A 32 -45.49 41.53 30.11
C PRO A 32 -44.13 40.83 30.24
N LEU A 33 -43.07 41.47 29.72
CA LEU A 33 -41.69 41.02 29.90
C LEU A 33 -41.05 41.79 31.05
N PHE A 34 -40.71 41.09 32.13
CA PHE A 34 -39.98 41.67 33.25
C PHE A 34 -38.48 41.63 32.96
N LEU A 35 -37.94 42.75 32.45
CA LEU A 35 -36.51 42.93 32.21
C LEU A 35 -35.77 43.09 33.54
N SER A 36 -34.66 42.38 33.71
CA SER A 36 -33.84 42.54 34.92
C SER A 36 -33.01 43.83 34.83
N PRO A 37 -32.92 44.64 35.91
CA PRO A 37 -32.10 45.85 35.89
C PRO A 37 -30.61 45.48 35.74
N MET A 38 -29.99 45.88 34.63
CA MET A 38 -28.56 45.68 34.35
C MET A 38 -27.81 47.02 34.42
N ARG A 39 -26.55 47.01 34.90
CA ARG A 39 -25.71 48.21 35.09
C ARG A 39 -25.53 49.09 33.85
N HIS A 40 -25.77 48.55 32.65
CA HIS A 40 -25.56 49.23 31.36
C HIS A 40 -26.88 49.61 30.67
N ARG A 41 -28.04 49.30 31.26
CA ARG A 41 -29.35 49.72 30.78
C ARG A 41 -29.90 50.80 31.72
N PRO A 42 -30.07 52.07 31.28
CA PRO A 42 -30.80 53.04 32.07
C PRO A 42 -32.24 52.54 32.26
N ASN A 43 -32.82 52.76 33.44
CA ASN A 43 -34.16 52.30 33.86
C ASN A 43 -35.21 52.44 32.73
N LEU A 44 -35.41 51.38 31.96
CA LEU A 44 -36.57 51.23 31.09
C LEU A 44 -37.72 50.84 32.01
N THR A 45 -38.52 51.82 32.42
CA THR A 45 -39.92 51.62 32.77
C THR A 45 -40.52 50.65 31.76
N SER A 46 -41.09 49.54 32.24
CA SER A 46 -41.88 48.54 31.50
C SER A 46 -42.10 48.91 30.04
N GLN A 47 -41.40 48.25 29.10
CA GLN A 47 -41.70 48.42 27.67
C GLN A 47 -43.22 48.27 27.49
N SER A 48 -43.82 49.25 26.82
CA SER A 48 -45.25 49.34 26.60
C SER A 48 -45.83 47.99 26.18
N LEU A 49 -46.95 47.59 26.79
CA LEU A 49 -47.78 46.43 26.43
C LEU A 49 -48.35 46.59 25.00
N GLN A 50 -47.48 46.59 23.98
CA GLN A 50 -47.87 46.55 22.58
C GLN A 50 -48.31 45.13 22.24
N ALA A 51 -49.50 45.03 21.67
CA ALA A 51 -50.03 43.75 21.22
C ALA A 51 -49.27 43.34 19.95
N ARG A 52 -48.66 42.15 19.97
CA ARG A 52 -47.87 41.59 18.86
C ARG A 52 -47.98 40.07 18.81
N PRO A 53 -47.57 39.41 17.70
CA PRO A 53 -47.60 37.95 17.62
C PRO A 53 -46.84 37.31 18.77
N LEU A 54 -47.34 36.16 19.26
CA LEU A 54 -46.76 35.48 20.40
C LEU A 54 -45.31 35.04 20.12
N ALA A 55 -45.01 34.64 18.88
CA ALA A 55 -43.66 34.31 18.42
C ALA A 55 -42.64 35.44 18.68
N CYS A 56 -42.98 36.70 18.42
CA CYS A 56 -42.10 37.84 18.70
C CYS A 56 -41.78 37.96 20.19
N SER A 57 -42.77 37.71 21.06
CA SER A 57 -42.57 37.75 22.52
C SER A 57 -41.74 36.57 23.03
N VAL A 58 -41.81 35.41 22.37
CA VAL A 58 -40.95 34.25 22.65
C VAL A 58 -39.50 34.54 22.26
N ILE A 59 -39.26 35.14 21.09
CA ILE A 59 -37.91 35.52 20.66
C ILE A 59 -37.30 36.53 21.64
N ASP A 60 -38.04 37.56 22.05
CA ASP A 60 -37.56 38.54 23.04
C ASP A 60 -37.20 37.90 24.38
N LEU A 61 -37.97 36.92 24.85
CA LEU A 61 -37.67 36.20 26.07
C LEU A 61 -36.38 35.37 25.94
N CYS A 62 -36.16 34.74 24.79
CA CYS A 62 -34.92 34.04 24.48
C CYS A 62 -33.72 35.00 24.44
N VAL A 63 -33.87 36.16 23.78
CA VAL A 63 -32.83 37.20 23.70
C VAL A 63 -32.50 37.75 25.09
N GLU A 64 -33.52 38.08 25.90
CA GLU A 64 -33.31 38.59 27.25
C GLU A 64 -32.62 37.55 28.14
N PHE A 65 -33.00 36.27 28.04
CA PHE A 65 -32.32 35.21 28.76
C PHE A 65 -30.83 35.14 28.39
N MET A 66 -30.54 35.14 27.08
CA MET A 66 -29.17 35.04 26.59
C MET A 66 -28.31 36.24 27.01
N TYR A 67 -28.88 37.43 27.21
CA TYR A 67 -28.16 38.59 27.74
C TYR A 67 -27.98 38.58 29.26
N THR A 68 -29.03 38.21 30.01
CA THR A 68 -29.05 38.34 31.49
C THR A 68 -28.30 37.24 32.23
N HIS A 69 -28.03 36.10 31.60
CA HIS A 69 -27.47 34.92 32.25
C HIS A 69 -26.08 34.49 31.75
N LEU A 70 -25.31 35.40 31.15
CA LEU A 70 -23.89 35.16 30.84
C LEU A 70 -23.06 35.26 32.13
N SER A 71 -22.66 34.12 32.68
CA SER A 71 -21.91 34.05 33.94
C SER A 71 -20.92 32.88 33.94
N LYS A 72 -20.02 32.84 34.94
CA LYS A 72 -19.03 31.76 35.10
C LYS A 72 -19.66 30.37 35.32
N ALA A 73 -20.86 30.29 35.91
CA ALA A 73 -21.61 29.05 36.07
C ALA A 73 -22.54 28.83 34.85
N PHE A 74 -21.94 28.76 33.65
CA PHE A 74 -22.64 28.76 32.37
C PHE A 74 -23.54 27.50 32.21
N PRO A 75 -24.89 27.62 32.19
CA PRO A 75 -25.79 26.48 32.09
C PRO A 75 -25.90 25.99 30.64
N PHE A 76 -24.88 25.27 30.17
CA PHE A 76 -24.71 24.84 28.78
C PHE A 76 -25.97 24.26 28.12
N ASP A 77 -26.57 23.24 28.74
CA ASP A 77 -27.77 22.56 28.19
C ASP A 77 -28.97 23.49 28.00
N LEU A 78 -29.08 24.52 28.84
CA LEU A 78 -30.18 25.47 28.78
C LEU A 78 -30.02 26.43 27.60
N TYR A 79 -28.79 26.87 27.31
CA TYR A 79 -28.50 27.66 26.11
C TYR A 79 -28.74 26.87 24.83
N LEU A 80 -28.35 25.59 24.81
CA LEU A 80 -28.61 24.71 23.66
C LEU A 80 -30.11 24.55 23.37
N ARG A 81 -30.93 24.42 24.43
CA ARG A 81 -32.40 24.36 24.31
C ARG A 81 -33.00 25.68 23.82
N ILE A 82 -32.51 26.81 24.31
CA ILE A 82 -33.00 28.15 23.92
C ILE A 82 -32.68 28.44 22.45
N LEU A 83 -31.47 28.14 21.99
CA LEU A 83 -31.13 28.22 20.57
C LEU A 83 -31.98 27.25 19.74
N GLY A 84 -32.31 26.08 20.29
CA GLY A 84 -33.27 25.15 19.69
C GLY A 84 -34.65 25.74 19.47
N ILE A 85 -35.18 26.49 20.45
CA ILE A 85 -36.47 27.21 20.33
C ILE A 85 -36.39 28.25 19.20
N VAL A 86 -35.35 29.10 19.20
CA VAL A 86 -35.15 30.12 18.16
C VAL A 86 -35.08 29.48 16.77
N HIS A 87 -34.30 28.42 16.63
CA HIS A 87 -34.16 27.69 15.36
C HIS A 87 -35.50 27.11 14.88
N ARG A 88 -36.35 26.60 15.78
CA ARG A 88 -37.68 26.06 15.44
C ARG A 88 -38.65 27.13 14.98
N VAL A 89 -38.69 28.27 15.69
CA VAL A 89 -39.48 29.46 15.29
C VAL A 89 -39.11 29.87 13.87
N LEU A 90 -37.80 30.06 13.60
CA LEU A 90 -37.31 30.41 12.26
C LEU A 90 -37.61 29.34 11.19
N CYS A 91 -37.52 28.07 11.54
CA CYS A 91 -37.88 26.98 10.64
C CYS A 91 -39.37 26.99 10.30
N PHE A 92 -40.24 27.34 11.24
CA PHE A 92 -41.67 27.51 11.01
C PHE A 92 -41.95 28.72 10.12
N ASP A 93 -41.35 29.88 10.45
CA ASP A 93 -41.43 31.11 9.66
C ASP A 93 -41.02 30.86 8.21
N LYS A 94 -39.88 30.19 8.01
CA LYS A 94 -39.41 29.71 6.70
C LYS A 94 -40.44 28.81 6.01
N LYS A 95 -40.91 27.75 6.69
CA LYS A 95 -41.78 26.73 6.09
C LYS A 95 -43.13 27.30 5.67
N CYS A 96 -43.70 28.17 6.50
CA CYS A 96 -45.03 28.75 6.32
C CYS A 96 -44.99 30.14 5.68
N ARG A 97 -43.79 30.68 5.39
CA ARG A 97 -43.54 32.03 4.84
C ARG A 97 -44.20 33.13 5.69
N VAL A 98 -44.20 32.94 7.01
CA VAL A 98 -44.71 33.95 7.95
C VAL A 98 -43.67 35.05 8.08
N ARG A 99 -44.12 36.31 7.92
CA ARG A 99 -43.26 37.49 8.03
C ARG A 99 -43.54 38.21 9.34
N LEU A 100 -42.73 37.94 10.35
CA LEU A 100 -42.83 38.60 11.65
C LEU A 100 -42.21 40.00 11.58
N ASP A 101 -42.99 41.00 11.97
CA ASP A 101 -42.49 42.36 12.22
C ASP A 101 -41.77 42.38 13.58
N TYR A 102 -40.47 42.13 13.54
CA TYR A 102 -39.59 41.98 14.70
C TYR A 102 -38.26 42.69 14.44
N GLU A 103 -37.66 43.22 15.51
CA GLU A 103 -36.35 43.88 15.45
C GLU A 103 -35.21 42.83 15.42
N TRP A 104 -35.04 42.19 14.26
CA TRP A 104 -34.13 41.04 14.06
C TRP A 104 -32.67 41.31 14.44
N GLN A 105 -32.22 42.57 14.36
CA GLN A 105 -30.87 42.96 14.76
C GLN A 105 -30.56 42.65 16.23
N ASN A 106 -31.57 42.71 17.12
CA ASN A 106 -31.40 42.35 18.53
C ASN A 106 -31.03 40.88 18.71
N LEU A 107 -31.63 39.99 17.91
CA LEU A 107 -31.31 38.56 17.94
C LEU A 107 -29.91 38.29 17.38
N TRP A 108 -29.56 38.87 16.23
CA TRP A 108 -28.23 38.66 15.63
C TRP A 108 -27.11 39.15 16.54
N ASN A 109 -27.26 40.35 17.12
CA ASN A 109 -26.32 40.88 18.10
C ASN A 109 -26.16 39.95 19.31
N CYS A 110 -27.27 39.38 19.79
CA CYS A 110 -27.25 38.44 20.90
C CYS A 110 -26.48 37.15 20.54
N LEU A 111 -26.70 36.60 19.35
CA LEU A 111 -26.00 35.41 18.85
C LEU A 111 -24.48 35.64 18.75
N PHE A 112 -24.05 36.80 18.23
CA PHE A 112 -22.62 37.12 18.16
C PHE A 112 -22.00 37.41 19.53
N VAL A 113 -22.72 38.04 20.45
CA VAL A 113 -22.25 38.23 21.84
C VAL A 113 -22.09 36.88 22.54
N LEU A 114 -23.02 35.95 22.33
CA LEU A 114 -22.92 34.59 22.86
C LEU A 114 -21.72 33.85 22.26
N LEU A 115 -21.55 33.90 20.94
CA LEU A 115 -20.41 33.29 20.23
C LEU A 115 -19.07 33.80 20.78
N LYS A 116 -18.93 35.11 20.95
CA LYS A 116 -17.75 35.75 21.56
C LYS A 116 -17.50 35.30 22.99
N PHE A 117 -18.56 35.24 23.80
CA PHE A 117 -18.45 34.80 25.19
C PHE A 117 -17.97 33.36 25.28
N VAL A 118 -18.52 32.48 24.43
CA VAL A 118 -18.19 31.05 24.39
C VAL A 118 -16.73 30.85 23.98
N MET A 119 -16.28 31.51 22.90
CA MET A 119 -14.88 31.40 22.45
C MET A 119 -13.89 31.98 23.46
N LYS A 120 -14.21 33.11 24.10
CA LYS A 120 -13.34 33.71 25.11
C LYS A 120 -13.13 32.81 26.34
N ASN A 121 -14.09 31.92 26.64
CA ASN A 121 -14.04 31.01 27.78
C ASN A 121 -14.00 29.53 27.33
N GLU A 122 -13.51 29.26 26.11
CA GLU A 122 -13.57 27.95 25.45
C GLU A 122 -13.05 26.81 26.35
N LYS A 123 -11.88 27.00 26.98
CA LYS A 123 -11.25 25.98 27.83
C LYS A 123 -12.08 25.61 29.05
N ASP A 124 -12.72 26.59 29.69
CA ASP A 124 -13.53 26.38 30.89
C ASP A 124 -14.89 25.78 30.54
N ILE A 125 -15.47 26.16 29.39
CA ILE A 125 -16.77 25.65 28.94
C ILE A 125 -16.63 24.24 28.33
N LEU A 126 -15.51 23.92 27.67
CA LEU A 126 -15.20 22.55 27.19
C LEU A 126 -15.17 21.50 28.32
N LEU A 127 -14.88 21.91 29.56
CA LEU A 127 -14.95 21.03 30.73
C LEU A 127 -16.40 20.82 31.24
N LEU A 128 -17.31 21.72 30.89
CA LEU A 128 -18.73 21.68 31.27
C LEU A 128 -19.64 21.07 30.19
N GLY A 129 -19.20 21.05 28.92
CA GLY A 129 -19.93 20.51 27.78
C GLY A 129 -19.22 20.78 26.44
N ASN A 130 -19.74 20.24 25.34
CA ASN A 130 -19.11 20.36 24.03
C ASN A 130 -19.41 21.73 23.38
N VAL A 131 -18.47 22.67 23.53
CA VAL A 131 -18.57 24.04 22.97
C VAL A 131 -18.95 24.06 21.49
N PHE A 132 -18.45 23.11 20.69
CA PHE A 132 -18.67 23.07 19.25
C PHE A 132 -20.14 22.84 18.88
N ASP A 133 -20.90 22.11 19.70
CA ASP A 133 -22.34 21.90 19.46
C ASP A 133 -23.13 23.19 19.62
N LEU A 134 -22.75 24.05 20.57
CA LEU A 134 -23.37 25.35 20.79
C LEU A 134 -23.03 26.32 19.66
N CYS A 135 -21.75 26.39 19.26
CA CYS A 135 -21.30 27.15 18.10
C CYS A 135 -22.01 26.67 16.82
N GLN A 136 -22.19 25.35 16.66
CA GLN A 136 -22.90 24.78 15.52
C GLN A 136 -24.36 25.25 15.47
N LYS A 137 -25.07 25.27 16.59
CA LYS A 137 -26.45 25.78 16.62
C LYS A 137 -26.53 27.26 16.23
N ILE A 138 -25.59 28.09 16.67
CA ILE A 138 -25.53 29.51 16.29
C ILE A 138 -25.29 29.65 14.78
N VAL A 139 -24.31 28.94 14.23
CA VAL A 139 -23.98 28.95 12.80
C VAL A 139 -25.15 28.46 11.95
N VAL A 140 -25.85 27.42 12.40
CA VAL A 140 -27.05 26.91 11.71
C VAL A 140 -28.16 27.97 11.70
N ILE A 141 -28.41 28.68 12.80
CA ILE A 141 -29.39 29.76 12.84
C ILE A 141 -29.02 30.88 11.86
N LEU A 142 -27.75 31.30 11.83
CA LEU A 142 -27.27 32.30 10.87
C LEU A 142 -27.46 31.82 9.42
N ASN A 143 -27.16 30.56 9.13
CA ASN A 143 -27.39 29.97 7.82
C ASN A 143 -28.86 29.98 7.40
N VAL A 144 -29.82 29.82 8.34
CA VAL A 144 -31.25 29.94 8.02
C VAL A 144 -31.58 31.34 7.50
N PHE A 145 -31.03 32.40 8.11
CA PHE A 145 -31.21 33.76 7.63
C PHE A 145 -30.48 34.00 6.29
N ILE A 146 -29.22 33.58 6.17
CA ILE A 146 -28.42 33.78 4.95
C ILE A 146 -29.08 33.10 3.75
N THR A 147 -29.55 31.86 3.93
CA THR A 147 -30.06 31.02 2.83
C THR A 147 -31.55 31.23 2.55
N PHE A 148 -32.37 31.56 3.56
CA PHE A 148 -33.84 31.58 3.40
C PHE A 148 -34.52 32.85 3.92
N GLY A 149 -33.77 33.89 4.31
CA GLY A 149 -34.33 35.14 4.84
C GLY A 149 -35.36 35.81 3.91
N ASP A 150 -35.27 35.64 2.60
CA ASP A 150 -36.17 36.19 1.58
C ASP A 150 -37.60 35.64 1.72
N THR A 151 -37.71 34.43 2.27
CA THR A 151 -38.99 33.76 2.50
C THR A 151 -39.75 34.30 3.72
N PHE A 152 -39.06 34.83 4.74
CA PHE A 152 -39.68 35.13 6.04
C PHE A 152 -39.29 36.48 6.68
N LEU A 153 -38.25 37.16 6.21
CA LEU A 153 -37.96 38.53 6.65
C LEU A 153 -39.00 39.49 6.04
N PRO A 154 -39.53 40.44 6.82
CA PRO A 154 -40.58 41.34 6.33
C PRO A 154 -40.08 42.31 5.25
N TYR A 155 -38.77 42.61 5.26
CA TYR A 155 -38.19 43.68 4.46
C TYR A 155 -36.82 43.31 3.86
N PRO A 156 -36.53 43.66 2.58
CA PRO A 156 -35.25 43.35 1.93
C PRO A 156 -34.01 43.95 2.59
N TRP A 157 -34.07 45.19 3.09
CA TRP A 157 -32.93 45.87 3.73
C TRP A 157 -32.44 45.18 5.02
N LEU A 158 -33.22 44.24 5.57
CA LEU A 158 -32.79 43.43 6.71
C LEU A 158 -31.65 42.46 6.32
N TYR A 159 -31.53 42.08 5.05
CA TYR A 159 -30.36 41.36 4.56
C TYR A 159 -29.09 42.18 4.67
N ASP A 160 -29.15 43.47 4.32
CA ASP A 160 -28.01 44.36 4.42
C ASP A 160 -27.56 44.47 5.88
N ASN A 161 -28.51 44.66 6.81
CA ASN A 161 -28.22 44.68 8.24
C ASN A 161 -27.57 43.38 8.72
N LEU A 162 -28.05 42.21 8.29
CA LEU A 162 -27.45 40.91 8.61
C LEU A 162 -26.01 40.82 8.10
N TYR A 163 -25.76 41.21 6.84
CA TYR A 163 -24.42 41.17 6.25
C TYR A 163 -23.47 42.14 6.93
N TYR A 164 -23.93 43.34 7.31
CA TYR A 164 -23.15 44.27 8.11
C TYR A 164 -22.78 43.69 9.48
N GLU A 165 -23.70 43.01 10.15
CA GLU A 165 -23.38 42.38 11.44
C GLU A 165 -22.44 41.18 11.28
N ILE A 166 -22.55 40.38 10.22
CA ILE A 166 -21.58 39.29 9.91
C ILE A 166 -20.18 39.87 9.67
N LEU A 167 -20.07 40.93 8.87
CA LEU A 167 -18.79 41.61 8.59
C LEU A 167 -18.20 42.24 9.85
N ARG A 168 -19.02 42.91 10.65
CA ARG A 168 -18.58 43.55 11.91
C ARG A 168 -18.03 42.53 12.92
N ASN A 169 -18.51 41.28 12.84
CA ASN A 169 -18.13 40.20 13.74
C ASN A 169 -17.28 39.11 13.03
N SER A 170 -16.67 39.41 11.88
CA SER A 170 -15.92 38.42 11.07
C SER A 170 -14.74 37.83 11.84
N SER A 171 -14.04 38.63 12.65
CA SER A 171 -12.93 38.16 13.48
C SER A 171 -13.35 37.07 14.47
N SER A 172 -14.55 37.18 15.05
CA SER A 172 -15.06 36.16 15.96
C SER A 172 -15.48 34.88 15.24
N LEU A 173 -15.91 34.98 13.97
CA LEU A 173 -16.19 33.81 13.14
C LEU A 173 -14.90 33.11 12.71
N GLU A 174 -13.85 33.86 12.40
CA GLU A 174 -12.51 33.35 12.10
C GLU A 174 -11.86 32.67 13.33
N GLU A 175 -12.04 33.22 14.54
CA GLU A 175 -11.58 32.60 15.79
C GLU A 175 -12.25 31.23 16.03
N VAL A 176 -13.57 31.13 15.82
CA VAL A 176 -14.29 29.85 15.91
C VAL A 176 -13.78 28.86 14.88
N ASP A 177 -13.54 29.32 13.66
CA ASP A 177 -13.06 28.50 12.55
C ASP A 177 -11.65 27.95 12.80
N ALA A 178 -10.76 28.81 13.30
CA ALA A 178 -9.40 28.43 13.69
C ALA A 178 -9.39 27.41 14.83
N ALA A 179 -10.23 27.61 15.86
CA ALA A 179 -10.39 26.65 16.96
C ALA A 179 -10.93 25.30 16.44
N THR A 180 -11.93 25.33 15.56
CA THR A 180 -12.51 24.13 14.94
C THR A 180 -11.43 23.31 14.22
N LEU A 181 -10.60 23.95 13.40
CA LEU A 181 -9.48 23.29 12.70
C LEU A 181 -8.44 22.72 13.66
N PHE A 182 -8.09 23.45 14.72
CA PHE A 182 -7.12 23.00 15.72
C PHE A 182 -7.58 21.72 16.44
N TYR A 183 -8.85 21.64 16.85
CA TYR A 183 -9.37 20.45 17.55
C TYR A 183 -9.61 19.25 16.64
N ILE A 184 -9.84 19.46 15.33
CA ILE A 184 -9.87 18.37 14.35
C ILE A 184 -8.49 17.71 14.21
N GLN A 185 -7.42 18.50 14.23
CA GLN A 185 -6.03 18.02 14.12
C GLN A 185 -5.55 17.26 15.36
N SER A 186 -6.15 17.51 16.53
CA SER A 186 -5.63 17.04 17.83
C SER A 186 -6.10 15.63 18.26
N ALA A 187 -6.81 14.88 17.40
CA ALA A 187 -7.32 13.52 17.68
C ALA A 187 -8.05 13.36 19.05
N GLY A 188 -8.76 14.39 19.50
CA GLY A 188 -9.45 14.43 20.79
C GLY A 188 -10.93 14.01 20.76
N PRO A 189 -11.59 13.89 21.93
CA PRO A 189 -12.98 13.43 22.07
C PRO A 189 -14.03 14.34 21.40
N TYR A 190 -13.65 15.56 21.00
CA TYR A 190 -14.53 16.55 20.38
C TYR A 190 -14.40 16.64 18.86
N LYS A 191 -13.60 15.76 18.23
CA LYS A 191 -13.33 15.75 16.78
C LYS A 191 -14.60 15.72 15.94
N GLU A 192 -15.54 14.83 16.26
CA GLU A 192 -16.79 14.66 15.48
C GLU A 192 -17.68 15.92 15.51
N SER A 193 -17.77 16.59 16.66
CA SER A 193 -18.54 17.85 16.76
C SER A 193 -17.85 19.02 16.07
N ALA A 194 -16.52 19.07 16.12
CA ALA A 194 -15.75 20.04 15.34
C ALA A 194 -15.92 19.81 13.83
N GLU A 195 -15.96 18.56 13.35
CA GLU A 195 -16.26 18.23 11.96
C GLU A 195 -17.68 18.68 11.55
N LYS A 196 -18.69 18.43 12.38
CA LYS A 196 -20.07 18.90 12.15
C LYS A 196 -20.16 20.42 12.07
N LEU A 197 -19.40 21.13 12.91
CA LEU A 197 -19.30 22.59 12.89
C LEU A 197 -18.60 23.09 11.62
N LEU A 198 -17.51 22.45 11.19
CA LEU A 198 -16.77 22.79 9.97
C LEU A 198 -17.69 22.73 8.73
N VAL A 199 -18.53 21.69 8.63
CA VAL A 199 -19.52 21.56 7.55
C VAL A 199 -20.54 22.71 7.60
N ALA A 200 -21.02 23.08 8.78
CA ALA A 200 -21.97 24.19 8.94
C ALA A 200 -21.34 25.56 8.57
N PHE A 201 -20.02 25.70 8.69
CA PHE A 201 -19.29 26.94 8.39
C PHE A 201 -19.09 27.23 6.90
N ILE A 202 -19.29 26.26 6.02
CA ILE A 202 -19.01 26.38 4.57
C ILE A 202 -19.71 27.61 3.95
N ASN A 203 -21.00 27.81 4.24
CA ASN A 203 -21.77 28.93 3.69
C ASN A 203 -21.27 30.29 4.19
N ILE A 204 -20.87 30.37 5.47
CA ILE A 204 -20.35 31.60 6.06
C ILE A 204 -18.95 31.92 5.50
N ARG A 205 -18.08 30.92 5.31
CA ARG A 205 -16.77 31.11 4.65
C ARG A 205 -16.92 31.64 3.24
N LEU A 206 -17.84 31.05 2.45
CA LEU A 206 -18.12 31.50 1.10
C LEU A 206 -18.60 32.96 1.10
N LEU A 207 -19.53 33.30 2.00
CA LEU A 207 -20.06 34.65 2.14
C LEU A 207 -18.96 35.67 2.53
N LEU A 208 -18.10 35.35 3.49
CA LEU A 208 -17.00 36.22 3.91
C LEU A 208 -16.00 36.45 2.77
N GLN A 209 -15.66 35.42 2.01
CA GLN A 209 -14.79 35.55 0.84
C GLN A 209 -15.40 36.43 -0.26
N VAL A 210 -16.70 36.26 -0.54
CA VAL A 210 -17.43 37.11 -1.49
C VAL A 210 -17.43 38.56 -1.01
N LEU A 211 -17.73 38.82 0.27
CA LEU A 211 -17.72 40.15 0.84
C LEU A 211 -16.31 40.78 0.87
N GLU A 212 -15.26 39.99 1.03
CA GLU A 212 -13.87 40.44 0.96
C GLU A 212 -13.46 40.84 -0.47
N VAL A 213 -13.92 40.09 -1.48
CA VAL A 213 -13.74 40.44 -2.90
C VAL A 213 -14.49 41.72 -3.24
N VAL A 214 -15.72 41.90 -2.73
CA VAL A 214 -16.46 43.16 -2.87
C VAL A 214 -15.71 44.29 -2.17
N ARG A 215 -15.18 44.08 -0.97
CA ARG A 215 -14.40 45.09 -0.24
C ARG A 215 -13.10 45.50 -0.95
N LYS A 216 -12.42 44.59 -1.65
CA LYS A 216 -11.15 44.87 -2.35
C LYS A 216 -11.32 45.61 -3.68
N ASN A 217 -12.48 45.47 -4.33
CA ASN A 217 -12.72 46.03 -5.66
C ASN A 217 -13.50 47.35 -5.66
N TYR A 218 -13.89 47.87 -4.49
CA TYR A 218 -14.65 49.13 -4.36
C TYR A 218 -14.10 49.99 -3.21
N GLU A 219 -13.93 51.30 -3.42
CA GLU A 219 -13.22 52.22 -2.49
C GLU A 219 -13.91 52.44 -1.13
N SER A 220 -15.22 52.21 -1.03
CA SER A 220 -15.93 52.04 0.25
C SER A 220 -17.30 51.39 0.04
N LEU A 221 -17.76 50.59 1.01
CA LEU A 221 -19.12 49.99 1.00
C LEU A 221 -20.23 51.05 1.14
N ALA A 222 -19.89 52.28 1.54
CA ALA A 222 -20.85 53.34 1.87
C ALA A 222 -21.27 54.20 0.66
N LEU A 223 -20.40 54.35 -0.35
CA LEU A 223 -20.68 55.15 -1.55
C LEU A 223 -21.28 54.29 -2.67
N LYS A 224 -22.54 53.85 -2.46
CA LYS A 224 -23.60 53.60 -3.46
C LYS A 224 -24.70 52.62 -3.01
N LEU A 225 -24.97 52.47 -1.72
CA LEU A 225 -26.26 51.93 -1.25
C LEU A 225 -27.38 52.99 -1.20
N GLN A 226 -27.08 54.26 -1.55
CA GLN A 226 -28.04 55.37 -1.56
C GLN A 226 -28.79 55.59 -2.89
N ASP A 227 -28.42 54.90 -3.98
CA ASP A 227 -29.14 55.01 -5.26
C ASP A 227 -29.72 53.64 -5.66
N ASN A 228 -30.85 53.26 -5.04
CA ASN A 228 -31.74 52.17 -5.45
C ASN A 228 -31.04 50.95 -6.10
N LEU A 229 -30.00 50.43 -5.45
CA LEU A 229 -29.58 49.07 -5.67
C LEU A 229 -30.53 48.17 -4.89
N ASP A 230 -31.65 47.84 -5.54
CA ASP A 230 -32.13 46.46 -5.43
C ASP A 230 -30.96 45.52 -5.80
N VAL A 231 -31.21 44.23 -5.83
CA VAL A 231 -30.42 43.31 -6.64
C VAL A 231 -29.31 42.54 -5.86
N TYR A 232 -29.72 41.75 -4.85
CA TYR A 232 -29.15 40.40 -4.62
C TYR A 232 -29.12 39.58 -5.93
N GLN A 233 -30.08 39.84 -6.82
CA GLN A 233 -30.13 39.37 -8.21
C GLN A 233 -28.85 39.66 -9.03
N ARG A 234 -28.02 40.69 -8.73
CA ARG A 234 -26.87 41.11 -9.57
C ARG A 234 -25.63 40.31 -9.22
N TYR A 235 -25.57 39.81 -7.99
CA TYR A 235 -24.61 38.80 -7.57
C TYR A 235 -25.08 37.38 -7.96
N ALA A 236 -26.39 37.12 -7.96
CA ALA A 236 -26.97 35.90 -8.53
C ALA A 236 -26.82 35.80 -10.07
N GLU A 237 -26.63 36.93 -10.77
CA GLU A 237 -26.43 37.02 -12.22
C GLU A 237 -25.04 36.55 -12.72
N LYS A 238 -24.13 36.14 -11.82
CA LYS A 238 -22.89 35.43 -12.20
C LYS A 238 -22.78 33.99 -11.65
N PRO A 239 -23.69 33.06 -11.99
CA PRO A 239 -23.67 31.67 -11.50
C PRO A 239 -22.37 30.92 -11.85
N ALA A 240 -21.75 31.26 -12.98
CA ALA A 240 -20.59 30.54 -13.51
C ALA A 240 -19.31 30.75 -12.69
N GLU A 241 -19.05 31.99 -12.23
CA GLU A 241 -17.89 32.29 -11.38
C GLU A 241 -18.08 31.60 -10.01
N MET A 242 -19.28 31.65 -9.44
CA MET A 242 -19.58 31.04 -8.14
C MET A 242 -19.48 29.50 -8.16
N SER A 243 -19.97 28.85 -9.23
CA SER A 243 -19.87 27.39 -9.39
C SER A 243 -18.42 26.92 -9.56
N PHE A 244 -17.59 27.69 -10.25
CA PHE A 244 -16.16 27.43 -10.36
C PHE A 244 -15.48 27.50 -8.97
N PHE A 245 -15.75 28.54 -8.19
CA PHE A 245 -15.22 28.67 -6.83
C PHE A 245 -15.72 27.57 -5.88
N ILE A 246 -17.00 27.21 -5.91
CA ILE A 246 -17.56 26.12 -5.09
C ILE A 246 -16.84 24.80 -5.37
N ASN A 247 -16.61 24.47 -6.65
CA ASN A 247 -15.91 23.25 -7.01
C ASN A 247 -14.43 23.26 -6.58
N LEU A 248 -13.74 24.40 -6.73
CA LEU A 248 -12.36 24.57 -6.24
C LEU A 248 -12.26 24.39 -4.72
N VAL A 249 -13.15 25.02 -3.96
CA VAL A 249 -13.22 24.89 -2.50
C VAL A 249 -13.54 23.45 -2.10
N THR A 250 -14.40 22.77 -2.85
CA THR A 250 -14.73 21.35 -2.62
C THR A 250 -13.50 20.48 -2.83
N VAL A 251 -12.78 20.63 -3.95
CA VAL A 251 -11.53 19.91 -4.23
C VAL A 251 -10.49 20.19 -3.15
N GLN A 252 -10.31 21.46 -2.75
CA GLN A 252 -9.37 21.87 -1.71
C GLN A 252 -9.70 21.25 -0.35
N THR A 253 -10.97 21.26 0.06
CA THR A 253 -11.43 20.68 1.32
C THR A 253 -11.18 19.17 1.34
N PHE A 254 -11.49 18.46 0.25
CA PHE A 254 -11.21 17.03 0.15
C PHE A 254 -9.72 16.71 0.08
N SER A 255 -8.93 17.52 -0.62
CA SER A 255 -7.46 17.41 -0.65
C SER A 255 -6.88 17.53 0.77
N SER A 256 -7.36 18.52 1.55
CA SER A 256 -6.98 18.68 2.96
C SER A 256 -7.42 17.51 3.85
N LEU A 257 -8.58 16.89 3.59
CA LEU A 257 -9.03 15.68 4.32
C LEU A 257 -8.13 14.47 4.03
N ILE A 258 -7.77 14.23 2.77
CA ILE A 258 -6.83 13.15 2.42
C ILE A 258 -5.47 13.39 3.06
N LEU A 259 -4.98 14.63 3.04
CA LEU A 259 -3.73 15.02 3.71
C LEU A 259 -3.80 14.82 5.23
N ALA A 260 -4.99 14.90 5.83
CA ALA A 260 -5.17 14.62 7.26
C ALA A 260 -5.17 13.11 7.57
N GLU A 261 -5.70 12.27 6.68
CA GLU A 261 -5.65 10.80 6.83
C GLU A 261 -4.29 10.21 6.43
N HIS A 262 -3.61 10.84 5.47
CA HIS A 262 -2.33 10.42 4.90
C HIS A 262 -1.38 11.62 4.79
N ALA A 263 -0.73 11.96 5.91
CA ALA A 263 0.13 13.14 6.06
C ALA A 263 1.20 13.32 4.97
N ASP A 264 1.67 12.22 4.38
CA ASP A 264 2.74 12.19 3.38
C ASP A 264 2.23 12.13 1.92
N PHE A 265 0.91 12.03 1.69
CA PHE A 265 0.35 11.81 0.35
C PHE A 265 -0.22 13.08 -0.28
N ARG A 266 0.33 13.47 -1.44
CA ARG A 266 -0.20 14.57 -2.27
C ARG A 266 -0.60 14.04 -3.65
N PRO A 267 -1.84 14.31 -4.12
CA PRO A 267 -2.20 14.02 -5.50
C PRO A 267 -1.25 14.73 -6.46
N GLY A 268 -0.97 14.10 -7.60
CA GLY A 268 0.02 14.60 -8.53
C GLY A 268 -0.44 14.54 -9.98
N LEU A 269 -0.16 15.61 -10.72
CA LEU A 269 -0.58 15.83 -12.09
C LEU A 269 0.65 16.09 -12.96
N ALA A 270 0.86 15.30 -14.01
CA ALA A 270 1.88 15.56 -15.01
C ALA A 270 1.25 16.13 -16.28
N ILE A 271 1.78 17.25 -16.77
CA ILE A 271 1.36 17.89 -18.02
C ILE A 271 2.51 17.74 -19.01
N VAL A 272 2.28 17.01 -20.09
CA VAL A 272 3.25 16.79 -21.17
C VAL A 272 2.99 17.79 -22.28
N GLN A 273 3.98 18.65 -22.55
CA GLN A 273 3.95 19.65 -23.62
C GLN A 273 5.05 19.34 -24.63
N VAL A 274 4.72 19.33 -25.93
CA VAL A 274 5.71 19.25 -27.01
C VAL A 274 5.70 20.56 -27.81
N GLY A 275 6.86 21.21 -27.91
CA GLY A 275 7.03 22.52 -28.53
C GLY A 275 6.62 23.69 -27.62
N ASP A 276 6.41 24.88 -28.21
CA ASP A 276 6.23 26.13 -27.46
C ASP A 276 5.14 27.05 -28.03
N ARG A 277 3.95 26.49 -28.26
CA ARG A 277 2.79 27.24 -28.72
C ARG A 277 2.27 28.23 -27.67
N SER A 278 2.12 29.49 -28.07
CA SER A 278 1.74 30.60 -27.19
C SER A 278 0.33 30.49 -26.59
N ASP A 279 -0.63 29.92 -27.33
CA ASP A 279 -1.99 29.66 -26.87
C ASP A 279 -2.05 28.51 -25.84
N SER A 280 -1.28 27.45 -26.07
CA SER A 280 -1.13 26.33 -25.14
C SER A 280 -0.55 26.77 -23.77
N ASN A 281 0.43 27.69 -23.78
CA ASN A 281 1.08 28.20 -22.59
C ASN A 281 0.14 28.95 -21.63
N VAL A 282 -0.98 29.51 -22.10
CA VAL A 282 -1.99 30.16 -21.24
C VAL A 282 -2.79 29.11 -20.47
N TYR A 283 -3.23 28.04 -21.14
CA TYR A 283 -3.97 26.95 -20.49
C TYR A 283 -3.13 26.19 -19.48
N ILE A 284 -1.87 25.91 -19.82
CA ILE A 284 -0.94 25.23 -18.91
C ILE A 284 -0.74 26.07 -17.64
N ARG A 285 -0.54 27.38 -17.77
CA ARG A 285 -0.42 28.28 -16.60
C ARG A 285 -1.66 28.23 -15.70
N ASN A 286 -2.85 28.22 -16.28
CA ASN A 286 -4.10 28.12 -15.51
C ASN A 286 -4.23 26.75 -14.80
N LYS A 287 -3.84 25.65 -15.46
CA LYS A 287 -3.82 24.31 -14.86
C LYS A 287 -2.84 24.23 -13.69
N LEU A 288 -1.62 24.74 -13.86
CA LEU A 288 -0.60 24.78 -12.81
C LEU A 288 -1.04 25.63 -11.61
N LYS A 289 -1.61 26.81 -11.88
CA LYS A 289 -2.13 27.70 -10.83
C LYS A 289 -3.27 27.03 -10.04
N ALA A 290 -4.25 26.46 -10.74
CA ALA A 290 -5.36 25.77 -10.09
C ALA A 290 -4.88 24.58 -9.25
N ALA A 291 -3.95 23.77 -9.78
CA ALA A 291 -3.36 22.65 -9.03
C ALA A 291 -2.68 23.13 -7.73
N GLN A 292 -1.91 24.23 -7.80
CA GLN A 292 -1.27 24.82 -6.63
C GLN A 292 -2.29 25.32 -5.60
N GLU A 293 -3.37 25.97 -6.03
CA GLU A 293 -4.44 26.48 -5.16
C GLU A 293 -5.19 25.36 -4.42
N VAL A 294 -5.36 24.18 -5.04
CA VAL A 294 -6.02 23.02 -4.41
C VAL A 294 -5.06 22.04 -3.72
N GLY A 295 -3.76 22.33 -3.70
CA GLY A 295 -2.74 21.49 -3.06
C GLY A 295 -2.35 20.24 -3.86
N ILE A 296 -2.63 20.19 -5.17
CA ILE A 296 -2.17 19.13 -6.08
C ILE A 296 -0.75 19.46 -6.57
N ARG A 297 0.17 18.49 -6.48
CA ARG A 297 1.52 18.62 -7.04
C ARG A 297 1.44 18.56 -8.57
N ALA A 298 1.67 19.66 -9.26
CA ALA A 298 1.71 19.66 -10.73
C ALA A 298 3.15 19.74 -11.27
N GLU A 299 3.45 18.90 -12.26
CA GLU A 299 4.72 18.86 -12.99
C GLU A 299 4.46 19.19 -14.47
N LEU A 300 5.26 20.10 -15.04
CA LEU A 300 5.25 20.37 -16.48
C LEU A 300 6.47 19.72 -17.12
N LEU A 301 6.25 18.71 -17.95
CA LEU A 301 7.27 18.10 -18.78
C LEU A 301 7.27 18.77 -20.16
N LYS A 302 8.12 19.79 -20.31
CA LYS A 302 8.32 20.51 -21.58
C LYS A 302 9.35 19.76 -22.44
N LEU A 303 8.91 19.25 -23.58
CA LEU A 303 9.69 18.48 -24.54
C LEU A 303 9.93 19.28 -25.83
N SER A 304 11.07 19.02 -26.46
CA SER A 304 11.49 19.70 -27.69
C SER A 304 10.61 19.32 -28.89
N SER A 305 10.50 20.22 -29.88
CA SER A 305 9.73 19.99 -31.12
C SER A 305 10.29 18.87 -32.00
N ASP A 306 11.58 18.56 -31.87
CA ASP A 306 12.29 17.51 -32.61
C ASP A 306 12.21 16.12 -31.95
N ILE A 307 11.42 15.95 -30.88
CA ILE A 307 11.27 14.66 -30.20
C ILE A 307 10.67 13.60 -31.14
N THR A 308 11.14 12.36 -31.04
CA THR A 308 10.58 11.23 -31.78
C THR A 308 9.40 10.62 -31.03
N GLN A 309 8.50 9.93 -31.75
CA GLN A 309 7.38 9.21 -31.12
C GLN A 309 7.86 8.17 -30.10
N ALA A 310 8.98 7.47 -30.35
CA ALA A 310 9.56 6.50 -29.43
C ALA A 310 10.05 7.16 -28.12
N ALA A 311 10.70 8.33 -28.22
CA ALA A 311 11.16 9.08 -27.05
C ALA A 311 9.99 9.65 -26.24
N LEU A 312 8.96 10.19 -26.90
CA LEU A 312 7.73 10.66 -26.24
C LEU A 312 7.00 9.51 -25.54
N ALA A 313 6.90 8.35 -26.20
CA ALA A 313 6.32 7.14 -25.63
C ALA A 313 7.05 6.66 -24.37
N ALA A 314 8.39 6.69 -24.39
CA ALA A 314 9.21 6.34 -23.22
C ALA A 314 8.94 7.30 -22.03
N LYS A 315 8.76 8.60 -22.29
CA LYS A 315 8.42 9.58 -21.26
C LYS A 315 7.03 9.36 -20.68
N ILE A 316 6.02 9.06 -21.49
CA ILE A 316 4.67 8.76 -20.99
C ILE A 316 4.68 7.47 -20.16
N ARG A 317 5.42 6.43 -20.58
CA ARG A 317 5.60 5.21 -19.77
C ARG A 317 6.25 5.53 -18.41
N GLN A 318 7.31 6.34 -18.40
CA GLN A 318 7.94 6.79 -17.16
C GLN A 318 6.94 7.51 -16.22
N LEU A 319 6.03 8.31 -16.76
CA LEU A 319 4.97 8.97 -15.98
C LEU A 319 3.90 7.97 -15.50
N ASN A 320 3.53 7.00 -16.32
CA ASN A 320 2.63 5.91 -15.90
C ASN A 320 3.24 5.11 -14.75
N ASP A 321 4.55 4.90 -14.75
CA ASP A 321 5.25 4.13 -13.73
C ASP A 321 5.51 4.94 -12.44
N SER A 322 5.31 6.25 -12.47
CA SER A 322 5.54 7.12 -11.31
C SER A 322 4.40 7.04 -10.29
N ASN A 323 4.77 6.75 -9.03
CA ASN A 323 3.85 6.70 -7.90
C ASN A 323 3.39 8.08 -7.42
N TYR A 324 4.07 9.14 -7.85
CA TYR A 324 3.70 10.51 -7.53
C TYR A 324 2.79 11.13 -8.58
N VAL A 325 2.56 10.45 -9.70
CA VAL A 325 1.72 10.93 -10.81
C VAL A 325 0.44 10.12 -10.85
N HIS A 326 -0.68 10.78 -10.58
CA HIS A 326 -2.02 10.20 -10.51
C HIS A 326 -2.88 10.63 -11.70
N GLY A 327 -2.49 11.73 -12.35
CA GLY A 327 -3.10 12.20 -13.59
C GLY A 327 -2.04 12.60 -14.61
N ILE A 328 -2.27 12.27 -15.87
CA ILE A 328 -1.44 12.65 -17.01
C ILE A 328 -2.31 13.40 -18.02
N ILE A 329 -1.82 14.55 -18.45
CA ILE A 329 -2.40 15.35 -19.53
C ILE A 329 -1.36 15.44 -20.64
N VAL A 330 -1.70 14.94 -21.83
CA VAL A 330 -0.93 15.25 -23.04
C VAL A 330 -1.55 16.48 -23.68
N GLN A 331 -0.85 17.61 -23.64
CA GLN A 331 -1.40 18.87 -24.10
C GLN A 331 -1.47 18.90 -25.63
N LEU A 332 -2.71 18.89 -26.14
CA LEU A 332 -2.99 18.92 -27.58
C LEU A 332 -3.27 20.35 -28.08
N PRO A 333 -3.02 20.64 -29.37
CA PRO A 333 -2.32 19.79 -30.34
C PRO A 333 -0.79 19.76 -30.11
N LEU A 334 -0.14 18.67 -30.50
CA LEU A 334 1.32 18.54 -30.39
C LEU A 334 2.02 19.39 -31.45
N GLN A 335 3.02 20.19 -31.07
CA GLN A 335 3.85 20.96 -31.99
C GLN A 335 5.18 20.23 -32.23
N CYS A 336 5.17 19.29 -33.19
CA CYS A 336 6.32 18.45 -33.51
C CYS A 336 6.81 18.72 -34.94
N GLU A 337 8.12 18.64 -35.13
CA GLU A 337 8.74 18.59 -36.46
C GLU A 337 8.64 17.19 -37.08
N ASN A 338 8.71 16.17 -36.23
CA ASN A 338 8.49 14.78 -36.62
C ASN A 338 6.99 14.45 -36.72
N LEU A 339 6.63 13.56 -37.64
CA LEU A 339 5.27 13.01 -37.71
C LEU A 339 5.03 12.10 -36.49
N ILE A 340 4.13 12.52 -35.59
CA ILE A 340 3.73 11.76 -34.40
C ILE A 340 2.24 11.42 -34.49
N ASP A 341 1.90 10.15 -34.33
CA ASP A 341 0.51 9.72 -34.18
C ASP A 341 0.00 10.11 -32.77
N THR A 342 -0.85 11.14 -32.74
CA THR A 342 -1.41 11.68 -31.51
C THR A 342 -2.33 10.69 -30.80
N ASP A 343 -3.14 9.93 -31.55
CA ASP A 343 -4.05 8.94 -30.95
C ASP A 343 -3.21 7.80 -30.33
N ALA A 344 -2.17 7.34 -31.01
CA ALA A 344 -1.26 6.32 -30.46
C ALA A 344 -0.59 6.80 -29.16
N VAL A 345 -0.15 8.07 -29.10
CA VAL A 345 0.49 8.67 -27.93
C VAL A 345 -0.46 8.81 -26.75
N VAL A 346 -1.68 9.33 -26.97
CA VAL A 346 -2.68 9.47 -25.90
C VAL A 346 -3.07 8.10 -25.34
N ASN A 347 -3.18 7.07 -26.20
CA ASN A 347 -3.48 5.70 -25.77
C ASN A 347 -2.33 4.98 -25.05
N LEU A 348 -1.14 5.59 -24.94
CA LEU A 348 -0.09 5.09 -24.05
C LEU A 348 -0.36 5.46 -22.59
N ILE A 349 -1.19 6.48 -22.31
CA ILE A 349 -1.54 6.86 -20.94
C ILE A 349 -2.33 5.70 -20.32
N ASP A 350 -1.99 5.30 -19.10
CA ASP A 350 -2.78 4.33 -18.36
C ASP A 350 -4.22 4.89 -18.21
N PRO A 351 -5.28 4.16 -18.60
CA PRO A 351 -6.66 4.64 -18.48
C PRO A 351 -7.04 5.11 -17.07
N ALA A 352 -6.39 4.60 -16.01
CA ALA A 352 -6.60 5.06 -14.64
C ALA A 352 -5.92 6.41 -14.33
N LYS A 353 -4.95 6.84 -15.13
CA LYS A 353 -4.25 8.14 -15.02
C LYS A 353 -4.68 9.15 -16.09
N ASP A 354 -5.54 8.75 -17.03
CA ASP A 354 -6.08 9.60 -18.10
C ASP A 354 -7.15 10.57 -17.57
N VAL A 355 -6.71 11.60 -16.86
CA VAL A 355 -7.60 12.61 -16.25
C VAL A 355 -8.34 13.47 -17.27
N ASP A 356 -7.87 13.49 -18.52
CA ASP A 356 -8.54 14.12 -19.66
C ASP A 356 -9.63 13.23 -20.27
N GLY A 357 -9.65 11.93 -19.97
CA GLY A 357 -10.64 10.95 -20.44
C GLY A 357 -10.57 10.68 -21.96
N LEU A 358 -9.41 10.88 -22.58
CA LEU A 358 -9.23 10.84 -24.03
C LEU A 358 -8.74 9.49 -24.58
N THR A 359 -8.31 8.58 -23.72
CA THR A 359 -7.95 7.21 -24.14
C THR A 359 -9.17 6.51 -24.76
N ILE A 360 -8.93 5.61 -25.71
CA ILE A 360 -9.98 4.82 -26.36
C ILE A 360 -10.78 4.02 -25.33
N LEU A 361 -10.13 3.55 -24.26
CA LEU A 361 -10.81 2.79 -23.20
C LEU A 361 -11.80 3.67 -22.42
N ASN A 362 -11.40 4.85 -21.92
CA ASN A 362 -12.30 5.76 -21.22
C ASN A 362 -13.39 6.30 -22.15
N ALA A 363 -13.04 6.74 -23.35
CA ALA A 363 -14.02 7.18 -24.34
C ALA A 363 -15.03 6.08 -24.69
N GLY A 364 -14.56 4.83 -24.83
CA GLY A 364 -15.39 3.65 -25.06
C GLY A 364 -16.32 3.35 -23.89
N ARG A 365 -15.81 3.35 -22.66
CA ARG A 365 -16.62 3.14 -21.43
C ARG A 365 -17.72 4.19 -21.29
N LEU A 366 -17.42 5.47 -21.51
CA LEU A 366 -18.41 6.54 -21.51
C LEU A 366 -19.48 6.32 -22.59
N SER A 367 -19.08 5.95 -23.82
CA SER A 367 -20.04 5.68 -24.90
C SER A 367 -20.99 4.52 -24.58
N ARG A 368 -20.53 3.53 -23.80
CA ARG A 368 -21.27 2.34 -23.38
C ARG A 368 -22.07 2.52 -22.08
N GLY A 369 -22.01 3.68 -21.44
CA GLY A 369 -22.76 3.97 -20.22
C GLY A 369 -22.13 3.41 -18.95
N LEU A 370 -20.85 3.03 -18.98
CA LEU A 370 -20.10 2.56 -17.82
C LEU A 370 -19.63 3.75 -16.96
N LEU A 371 -20.57 4.60 -16.53
CA LEU A 371 -20.28 5.88 -15.85
C LEU A 371 -19.49 5.72 -14.54
N ASN A 372 -19.61 4.57 -13.87
CA ASN A 372 -18.88 4.27 -12.63
C ASN A 372 -17.41 3.84 -12.87
N ASP A 373 -17.09 3.34 -14.06
CA ASP A 373 -15.76 2.80 -14.43
C ASP A 373 -15.03 3.68 -15.46
N THR A 374 -15.58 4.85 -15.79
CA THR A 374 -14.99 5.78 -16.77
C THR A 374 -14.48 7.04 -16.11
N ILE A 375 -13.38 7.59 -16.63
CA ILE A 375 -13.02 8.99 -16.37
C ILE A 375 -13.77 9.84 -17.37
N ILE A 376 -14.65 10.73 -16.89
CA ILE A 376 -15.41 11.63 -17.74
C ILE A 376 -14.50 12.80 -18.16
N PRO A 377 -14.38 13.13 -19.46
CA PRO A 377 -13.54 14.23 -19.90
C PRO A 377 -13.94 15.57 -19.25
N GLY A 378 -12.94 16.38 -18.92
CA GLY A 378 -13.12 17.58 -18.08
C GLY A 378 -14.12 18.60 -18.66
N THR A 379 -14.08 18.84 -19.97
CA THR A 379 -14.99 19.81 -20.62
C THR A 379 -16.45 19.35 -20.63
N PRO A 380 -16.79 18.13 -21.11
CA PRO A 380 -18.14 17.57 -20.96
C PRO A 380 -18.65 17.55 -19.53
N ARG A 381 -17.81 17.11 -18.56
CA ARG A 381 -18.17 17.12 -17.13
C ARG A 381 -18.47 18.54 -16.65
N GLY A 382 -17.68 19.52 -17.08
CA GLY A 382 -17.89 20.93 -16.79
C GLY A 382 -19.19 21.48 -17.39
N CYS A 383 -19.54 21.10 -18.62
CA CYS A 383 -20.81 21.46 -19.25
C CYS A 383 -22.00 20.91 -18.46
N PHE A 384 -21.92 19.64 -18.05
CA PHE A 384 -22.95 18.99 -17.26
C PHE A 384 -23.14 19.66 -15.90
N GLU A 385 -22.05 19.97 -15.21
CA GLU A 385 -22.11 20.64 -13.91
C GLU A 385 -22.66 22.07 -14.02
N LEU A 386 -22.30 22.81 -15.07
CA LEU A 386 -22.86 24.14 -15.35
C LEU A 386 -24.36 24.11 -15.63
N VAL A 387 -24.86 23.08 -16.32
CA VAL A 387 -26.31 22.91 -16.50
C VAL A 387 -26.96 22.61 -15.16
N ARG A 388 -26.38 21.71 -14.36
CA ARG A 388 -26.91 21.34 -13.04
C ARG A 388 -26.95 22.52 -12.07
N SER A 389 -25.95 23.41 -12.11
CA SER A 389 -25.90 24.60 -11.25
C SER A 389 -27.00 25.62 -11.55
N THR A 390 -27.68 25.54 -12.71
CA THR A 390 -28.87 26.35 -13.01
C THR A 390 -30.13 25.88 -12.28
N GLY A 391 -30.09 24.71 -11.61
CA GLY A 391 -31.26 24.06 -11.03
C GLY A 391 -32.12 23.28 -12.03
N CYS A 392 -31.64 23.13 -13.27
CA CYS A 392 -32.32 22.35 -14.31
C CYS A 392 -32.11 20.84 -14.12
N ASP A 393 -33.21 20.09 -14.04
CA ASP A 393 -33.18 18.62 -14.19
C ASP A 393 -33.09 18.27 -15.69
N VAL A 394 -32.04 17.54 -16.04
CA VAL A 394 -31.74 17.10 -17.42
C VAL A 394 -32.63 15.95 -17.89
N THR A 395 -33.30 15.26 -16.98
CA THR A 395 -34.12 14.08 -17.27
C THR A 395 -35.24 14.42 -18.26
N GLY A 396 -35.29 13.73 -19.40
CA GLY A 396 -36.29 13.92 -20.44
C GLY A 396 -36.16 15.21 -21.26
N LYS A 397 -35.18 16.08 -20.98
CA LYS A 397 -34.97 17.34 -21.71
C LYS A 397 -34.40 17.10 -23.10
N SER A 398 -34.75 17.97 -24.04
CA SER A 398 -34.17 18.01 -25.38
C SER A 398 -32.81 18.70 -25.32
N VAL A 399 -31.73 17.95 -25.50
CA VAL A 399 -30.36 18.46 -25.52
C VAL A 399 -29.82 18.41 -26.95
N VAL A 400 -29.36 19.54 -27.47
CA VAL A 400 -28.71 19.59 -28.79
C VAL A 400 -27.23 19.86 -28.60
N VAL A 401 -26.38 18.97 -29.14
CA VAL A 401 -24.92 19.12 -29.14
C VAL A 401 -24.47 19.48 -30.54
N VAL A 402 -23.99 20.71 -30.73
CA VAL A 402 -23.50 21.20 -32.02
C VAL A 402 -21.98 21.09 -32.06
N GLY A 403 -21.50 20.00 -32.64
CA GLY A 403 -20.07 19.66 -32.69
C GLY A 403 -19.89 18.15 -32.56
N ARG A 404 -18.93 17.59 -33.32
CA ARG A 404 -18.62 16.14 -33.33
C ARG A 404 -17.16 15.84 -33.00
N SER A 405 -16.52 16.75 -32.26
CA SER A 405 -15.13 16.58 -31.87
C SER A 405 -14.98 15.38 -30.92
N LYS A 406 -13.78 14.79 -30.89
CA LYS A 406 -13.41 13.75 -29.92
C LYS A 406 -13.31 14.28 -28.48
N ILE A 407 -13.12 15.60 -28.33
CA ILE A 407 -12.83 16.25 -27.04
C ILE A 407 -14.11 16.70 -26.32
N VAL A 408 -15.07 17.30 -27.05
CA VAL A 408 -16.27 17.89 -26.43
C VAL A 408 -17.54 17.27 -26.99
N GLY A 409 -17.73 17.28 -28.31
CA GLY A 409 -19.01 16.92 -28.93
C GLY A 409 -19.48 15.49 -28.61
N SER A 410 -18.70 14.48 -29.03
CA SER A 410 -19.10 13.07 -28.86
C SER A 410 -19.19 12.65 -27.37
N PRO A 411 -18.26 13.08 -26.50
CA PRO A 411 -18.37 12.83 -25.07
C PRO A 411 -19.56 13.53 -24.40
N ALA A 412 -19.87 14.80 -24.75
CA ALA A 412 -21.03 15.51 -24.21
C ALA A 412 -22.34 14.84 -24.62
N TYR A 413 -22.43 14.37 -25.87
CA TYR A 413 -23.56 13.55 -26.32
C TYR A 413 -23.78 12.33 -25.41
N SER A 414 -22.72 11.54 -25.22
CA SER A 414 -22.80 10.31 -24.44
C SER A 414 -23.15 10.59 -22.97
N LEU A 415 -22.54 11.62 -22.37
CA LEU A 415 -22.77 11.98 -20.98
C LEU A 415 -24.22 12.40 -20.72
N PHE A 416 -24.78 13.29 -21.52
CA PHE A 416 -26.16 13.75 -21.33
C PHE A 416 -27.17 12.64 -21.62
N MET A 417 -26.90 11.79 -22.62
CA MET A 417 -27.77 10.65 -22.96
C MET A 417 -27.83 9.63 -21.81
N TRP A 418 -26.68 9.27 -21.23
CA TRP A 418 -26.63 8.37 -20.07
C TRP A 418 -27.13 9.01 -18.77
N ASN A 419 -27.37 10.33 -18.76
CA ASN A 419 -28.11 11.04 -17.71
C ASN A 419 -29.56 11.34 -18.13
N HIS A 420 -30.15 10.45 -18.93
CA HIS A 420 -31.58 10.43 -19.28
C HIS A 420 -32.10 11.63 -20.08
N ALA A 421 -31.23 12.40 -20.75
CA ALA A 421 -31.66 13.42 -21.70
C ALA A 421 -31.95 12.84 -23.09
N THR A 422 -32.84 13.48 -23.85
CA THR A 422 -33.04 13.19 -25.27
C THR A 422 -32.03 14.01 -26.07
N VAL A 423 -30.94 13.39 -26.53
CA VAL A 423 -29.83 14.12 -27.13
C VAL A 423 -29.79 14.01 -28.66
N THR A 424 -29.69 15.13 -29.35
CA THR A 424 -29.46 15.22 -30.79
C THR A 424 -28.08 15.81 -31.09
N THR A 425 -27.27 15.15 -31.90
CA THR A 425 -25.96 15.68 -32.34
C THR A 425 -26.06 16.34 -33.71
N CYS A 426 -25.48 17.54 -33.84
CA CYS A 426 -25.41 18.29 -35.08
C CYS A 426 -23.97 18.64 -35.44
N HIS A 427 -23.72 18.97 -36.71
CA HIS A 427 -22.42 19.40 -37.21
C HIS A 427 -22.58 20.47 -38.29
N SER A 428 -21.46 21.03 -38.77
CA SER A 428 -21.42 22.13 -39.75
C SER A 428 -22.02 21.82 -41.13
N ARG A 429 -22.55 20.61 -41.34
CA ARG A 429 -23.21 20.17 -42.58
C ARG A 429 -24.64 19.68 -42.33
N THR A 430 -25.16 19.82 -41.10
CA THR A 430 -26.56 19.54 -40.79
C THR A 430 -27.43 20.56 -41.52
N LYS A 431 -28.34 20.10 -42.40
CA LYS A 431 -29.13 20.98 -43.29
C LYS A 431 -30.04 21.93 -42.53
N ASN A 432 -30.75 21.42 -41.52
CA ASN A 432 -31.77 22.15 -40.78
C ASN A 432 -31.26 22.59 -39.40
N LEU A 433 -29.98 22.98 -39.31
CA LEU A 433 -29.34 23.32 -38.04
C LEU A 433 -30.11 24.39 -37.22
N PRO A 434 -30.65 25.48 -37.82
CA PRO A 434 -31.43 26.47 -37.08
C PRO A 434 -32.69 25.88 -36.41
N GLU A 435 -33.45 25.08 -37.14
CA GLU A 435 -34.69 24.46 -36.66
C GLU A 435 -34.43 23.46 -35.52
N VAL A 436 -33.34 22.68 -35.63
CA VAL A 436 -32.95 21.74 -34.59
C VAL A 436 -32.51 22.47 -33.32
N CYS A 437 -31.72 23.54 -33.45
CA CYS A 437 -31.32 24.38 -32.30
C CYS A 437 -32.54 25.03 -31.59
N GLN A 438 -33.58 25.42 -32.34
CA GLN A 438 -34.80 26.00 -31.78
C GLN A 438 -35.64 25.00 -30.97
N GLY A 439 -35.41 23.70 -31.14
CA GLY A 439 -36.04 22.63 -30.35
C GLY A 439 -35.32 22.31 -29.04
N ALA A 440 -34.15 22.89 -28.79
CA ALA A 440 -33.30 22.53 -27.65
C ALA A 440 -33.75 23.23 -26.35
N ASP A 441 -33.94 22.46 -25.27
CA ASP A 441 -34.01 23.01 -23.91
C ASP A 441 -32.60 23.37 -23.39
N ILE A 442 -31.61 22.58 -23.81
CA ILE A 442 -30.19 22.78 -23.50
C ILE A 442 -29.40 22.68 -24.81
N LEU A 443 -28.61 23.69 -25.11
CA LEU A 443 -27.77 23.76 -26.31
C LEU A 443 -26.30 23.79 -25.93
N ILE A 444 -25.53 22.79 -26.36
CA ILE A 444 -24.08 22.71 -26.15
C ILE A 444 -23.39 22.95 -27.48
N VAL A 445 -22.60 24.02 -27.59
CA VAL A 445 -21.98 24.46 -28.85
C VAL A 445 -20.47 24.31 -28.77
N ALA A 446 -19.90 23.50 -29.65
CA ALA A 446 -18.47 23.21 -29.76
C ALA A 446 -18.10 22.91 -31.23
N ILE A 447 -18.43 23.84 -32.12
CA ILE A 447 -18.31 23.68 -33.58
C ILE A 447 -17.00 24.28 -34.13
N GLY A 448 -16.33 25.16 -33.36
CA GLY A 448 -15.07 25.81 -33.73
C GLY A 448 -15.22 26.82 -34.86
N LYS A 449 -16.36 27.52 -34.92
CA LYS A 449 -16.63 28.60 -35.88
C LYS A 449 -17.17 29.81 -35.14
N PRO A 450 -16.47 30.95 -35.15
CA PRO A 450 -16.84 32.12 -34.36
C PRO A 450 -18.24 32.60 -34.71
N GLN A 451 -19.10 32.77 -33.69
CA GLN A 451 -20.44 33.35 -33.79
C GLN A 451 -21.34 32.74 -34.88
N MET A 452 -21.18 31.45 -35.17
CA MET A 452 -22.01 30.74 -36.15
C MET A 452 -23.46 30.59 -35.67
N ILE A 453 -23.65 30.29 -34.38
CA ILE A 453 -24.99 30.13 -33.80
C ILE A 453 -25.53 31.51 -33.43
N LYS A 454 -26.69 31.88 -33.99
CA LYS A 454 -27.34 33.17 -33.78
C LYS A 454 -28.46 33.07 -32.75
N GLY A 455 -28.77 34.17 -32.05
CA GLY A 455 -29.88 34.22 -31.11
C GLY A 455 -31.24 33.84 -31.72
N GLU A 456 -31.45 34.06 -33.02
CA GLU A 456 -32.63 33.57 -33.76
C GLU A 456 -32.83 32.05 -33.71
N TRP A 457 -31.77 31.28 -33.51
CA TRP A 457 -31.81 29.80 -33.49
C TRP A 457 -32.04 29.25 -32.07
N ILE A 458 -32.16 30.13 -31.06
CA ILE A 458 -32.26 29.74 -29.66
C ILE A 458 -33.71 29.77 -29.20
N LYS A 459 -34.17 28.66 -28.59
CA LYS A 459 -35.47 28.59 -27.92
C LYS A 459 -35.49 29.56 -26.74
N LYS A 460 -36.59 30.32 -26.59
CA LYS A 460 -36.77 31.21 -25.45
C LYS A 460 -36.72 30.41 -24.14
N GLY A 461 -35.85 30.81 -23.21
CA GLY A 461 -35.63 30.14 -21.94
C GLY A 461 -34.67 28.95 -21.98
N ALA A 462 -34.01 28.65 -23.11
CA ALA A 462 -33.01 27.60 -23.19
C ALA A 462 -31.74 27.93 -22.41
N ILE A 463 -31.03 26.88 -21.97
CA ILE A 463 -29.68 26.98 -21.41
C ILE A 463 -28.67 26.78 -22.53
N VAL A 464 -27.74 27.71 -22.71
CA VAL A 464 -26.74 27.69 -23.78
C VAL A 464 -25.33 27.59 -23.19
N ILE A 465 -24.61 26.53 -23.54
CA ILE A 465 -23.22 26.29 -23.16
C ILE A 465 -22.34 26.46 -24.40
N ASP A 466 -21.60 27.56 -24.46
CA ASP A 466 -20.63 27.86 -25.51
C ASP A 466 -19.22 27.42 -25.08
N CYS A 467 -18.74 26.36 -25.73
CA CYS A 467 -17.40 25.80 -25.53
C CYS A 467 -16.39 26.35 -26.55
N GLY A 468 -16.84 27.15 -27.54
CA GLY A 468 -16.01 27.69 -28.61
C GLY A 468 -15.03 28.73 -28.09
N ILE A 469 -13.80 28.70 -28.59
CA ILE A 469 -12.76 29.70 -28.28
C ILE A 469 -12.07 30.06 -29.58
N ASN A 470 -12.43 31.21 -30.13
CA ASN A 470 -11.97 31.67 -31.43
C ASN A 470 -11.41 33.10 -31.31
N PRO A 471 -10.38 33.46 -32.10
CA PRO A 471 -10.01 34.86 -32.26
C PRO A 471 -11.17 35.65 -32.88
N SER A 472 -11.32 36.91 -32.49
CA SER A 472 -12.40 37.76 -33.01
C SER A 472 -12.32 37.88 -34.53
N PRO A 473 -13.43 37.70 -35.25
CA PRO A 473 -13.48 37.92 -36.70
C PRO A 473 -13.25 39.39 -37.10
N THR A 474 -13.30 40.34 -36.14
CA THR A 474 -13.03 41.78 -36.38
C THR A 474 -11.55 42.15 -36.42
N GLY A 475 -10.64 41.21 -36.15
CA GLY A 475 -9.19 41.46 -36.11
C GLY A 475 -8.67 42.04 -34.78
N ASP A 476 -9.56 42.34 -33.84
CA ASP A 476 -9.17 42.70 -32.47
C ASP A 476 -8.61 41.48 -31.72
N LYS A 477 -7.66 41.69 -30.78
CA LYS A 477 -7.12 40.61 -29.90
C LYS A 477 -8.14 40.01 -28.93
N LYS A 478 -9.45 40.23 -29.13
CA LYS A 478 -10.53 39.68 -28.30
C LYS A 478 -10.84 38.24 -28.70
N ILE A 479 -11.20 37.43 -27.72
CA ILE A 479 -11.62 36.04 -27.90
C ILE A 479 -13.16 36.01 -27.91
N VAL A 480 -13.75 35.29 -28.86
CA VAL A 480 -15.20 35.11 -28.99
C VAL A 480 -15.56 33.63 -29.06
N GLY A 481 -16.78 33.31 -28.67
CA GLY A 481 -17.33 31.97 -28.71
C GLY A 481 -17.88 31.55 -30.07
N ASP A 482 -18.41 30.33 -30.16
CA ASP A 482 -19.11 29.83 -31.35
C ASP A 482 -20.52 30.41 -31.45
N VAL A 483 -21.05 30.95 -30.36
CA VAL A 483 -22.36 31.57 -30.24
C VAL A 483 -22.21 33.09 -30.27
N ASP A 484 -23.13 33.75 -30.97
CA ASP A 484 -23.30 35.20 -30.85
C ASP A 484 -23.90 35.54 -29.47
N PHE A 485 -23.03 35.93 -28.55
CA PHE A 485 -23.35 36.09 -27.14
C PHE A 485 -24.45 37.14 -26.90
N GLU A 486 -24.35 38.31 -27.54
CA GLU A 486 -25.29 39.42 -27.31
C GLU A 486 -26.70 39.06 -27.78
N SER A 487 -26.85 38.53 -29.00
CA SER A 487 -28.18 38.14 -29.51
C SER A 487 -28.77 36.93 -28.79
N THR A 488 -27.93 36.05 -28.23
CA THR A 488 -28.39 34.88 -27.48
C THR A 488 -28.79 35.21 -26.04
N LYS A 489 -28.08 36.14 -25.40
CA LYS A 489 -28.37 36.59 -24.02
C LYS A 489 -29.79 37.11 -23.85
N GLU A 490 -30.37 37.70 -24.89
CA GLU A 490 -31.76 38.19 -24.87
C GLU A 490 -32.82 37.06 -24.84
N LYS A 491 -32.46 35.84 -25.24
CA LYS A 491 -33.40 34.71 -25.35
C LYS A 491 -33.13 33.57 -24.40
N ALA A 492 -31.86 33.26 -24.16
CA ALA A 492 -31.45 32.17 -23.28
C ALA A 492 -31.76 32.52 -21.82
N SER A 493 -32.17 31.54 -21.03
CA SER A 493 -32.26 31.70 -19.58
C SER A 493 -30.87 31.77 -18.95
N PHE A 494 -29.90 31.04 -19.53
CA PHE A 494 -28.51 31.05 -19.14
C PHE A 494 -27.62 30.93 -20.38
N ILE A 495 -26.52 31.69 -20.43
CA ILE A 495 -25.47 31.54 -21.44
C ILE A 495 -24.09 31.66 -20.80
N THR A 496 -23.16 30.78 -21.17
CA THR A 496 -21.77 30.87 -20.69
C THR A 496 -20.99 31.99 -21.39
N PRO A 497 -20.23 32.82 -20.66
CA PRO A 497 -19.38 33.85 -21.26
C PRO A 497 -18.13 33.24 -21.90
N VAL A 498 -17.68 33.85 -23.00
CA VAL A 498 -16.40 33.52 -23.64
C VAL A 498 -15.56 34.80 -23.77
N PRO A 499 -14.39 34.91 -23.09
CA PRO A 499 -13.80 33.94 -22.17
C PRO A 499 -14.48 33.92 -20.77
N GLY A 500 -14.24 32.86 -19.99
CA GLY A 500 -14.59 32.81 -18.56
C GLY A 500 -15.66 31.79 -18.15
N GLY A 501 -16.35 31.15 -19.11
CA GLY A 501 -17.37 30.13 -18.84
C GLY A 501 -16.81 28.71 -18.71
N VAL A 502 -16.77 27.97 -19.82
CA VAL A 502 -16.46 26.53 -19.84
C VAL A 502 -14.98 26.21 -19.51
N GLY A 503 -14.06 27.11 -19.85
CA GLY A 503 -12.61 26.92 -19.64
C GLY A 503 -12.21 26.71 -18.17
N PRO A 504 -12.54 27.63 -17.26
CA PRO A 504 -12.29 27.45 -15.82
C PRO A 504 -12.91 26.16 -15.27
N MET A 505 -14.16 25.86 -15.65
CA MET A 505 -14.83 24.62 -15.24
C MET A 505 -14.11 23.37 -15.75
N THR A 506 -13.58 23.40 -16.97
CA THR A 506 -12.74 22.30 -17.49
C THR A 506 -11.54 22.06 -16.57
N VAL A 507 -10.81 23.13 -16.19
CA VAL A 507 -9.66 23.02 -15.29
C VAL A 507 -10.06 22.45 -13.93
N ALA A 508 -11.17 22.92 -13.35
CA ALA A 508 -11.67 22.40 -12.07
C ALA A 508 -12.01 20.90 -12.16
N MET A 509 -12.67 20.46 -13.24
CA MET A 509 -13.00 19.04 -13.44
C MET A 509 -11.76 18.17 -13.67
N LEU A 510 -10.70 18.69 -14.28
CA LEU A 510 -9.42 17.99 -14.38
C LEU A 510 -8.75 17.81 -13.02
N MET A 511 -8.80 18.82 -12.15
CA MET A 511 -8.31 18.69 -10.77
C MET A 511 -9.13 17.67 -9.99
N GLN A 512 -10.46 17.69 -10.15
CA GLN A 512 -11.35 16.71 -9.55
C GLN A 512 -11.05 15.29 -10.05
N ASN A 513 -10.88 15.09 -11.36
CA ASN A 513 -10.49 13.79 -11.91
C ASN A 513 -9.16 13.30 -11.32
N THR A 514 -8.16 14.19 -11.21
CA THR A 514 -6.85 13.86 -10.61
C THR A 514 -7.00 13.43 -9.16
N LEU A 515 -7.80 14.16 -8.38
CA LEU A 515 -8.10 13.84 -6.99
C LEU A 515 -8.85 12.50 -6.86
N ASP A 516 -9.86 12.26 -7.72
CA ASP A 516 -10.65 11.04 -7.73
C ASP A 516 -9.76 9.81 -8.02
N GLN A 517 -8.82 9.92 -8.96
CA GLN A 517 -7.88 8.84 -9.27
C GLN A 517 -6.85 8.63 -8.15
N ALA A 518 -6.34 9.71 -7.56
CA ALA A 518 -5.46 9.62 -6.40
C ALA A 518 -6.14 8.90 -5.22
N LYS A 519 -7.42 9.19 -4.96
CA LYS A 519 -8.24 8.48 -3.96
C LYS A 519 -8.35 6.99 -4.28
N LYS A 520 -8.70 6.63 -5.53
CA LYS A 520 -8.85 5.22 -5.94
C LYS A 520 -7.55 4.43 -5.75
N LEU A 521 -6.41 5.02 -6.10
CA LEU A 521 -5.09 4.40 -5.92
C LEU A 521 -4.70 4.28 -4.43
N CYS A 522 -5.09 5.24 -3.59
CA CYS A 522 -4.83 5.21 -2.15
C CYS A 522 -5.73 4.19 -1.42
N ILE A 523 -7.05 4.18 -1.69
CA ILE A 523 -8.03 3.30 -1.04
C ILE A 523 -7.85 1.82 -1.41
N ARG A 524 -7.39 1.52 -2.64
CA ARG A 524 -7.06 0.14 -3.08
C ARG A 524 -6.07 -0.57 -2.15
N SER A 525 -5.29 0.15 -1.34
CA SER A 525 -4.32 -0.43 -0.40
C SER A 525 -4.94 -1.21 0.77
N ASN A 526 -6.22 -1.02 1.11
CA ASN A 526 -6.80 -1.59 2.34
C ASN A 526 -7.74 -2.79 2.16
N SER A 527 -8.19 -3.10 0.94
CA SER A 527 -9.06 -4.27 0.69
C SER A 527 -8.80 -4.86 -0.70
N TRP A 528 -8.33 -6.11 -0.75
CA TRP A 528 -8.11 -6.81 -2.02
C TRP A 528 -9.40 -7.43 -2.55
N SER A 529 -9.60 -7.40 -3.87
CA SER A 529 -10.68 -8.13 -4.55
C SER A 529 -10.11 -9.40 -5.19
N LEU A 530 -9.77 -10.39 -4.37
CA LEU A 530 -9.27 -11.68 -4.87
C LEU A 530 -10.42 -12.52 -5.43
N SER A 531 -10.22 -13.09 -6.62
CA SER A 531 -11.12 -14.13 -7.15
C SER A 531 -10.80 -15.46 -6.48
N THR A 532 -11.72 -15.95 -5.64
CA THR A 532 -11.56 -17.24 -4.97
C THR A 532 -11.83 -18.38 -5.95
N GLN A 533 -11.00 -19.42 -5.90
CA GLN A 533 -11.19 -20.64 -6.70
C GLN A 533 -11.87 -21.73 -5.88
N SER A 534 -12.84 -22.43 -6.47
CA SER A 534 -13.56 -23.51 -5.80
C SER A 534 -12.81 -24.84 -5.95
N LEU A 535 -12.56 -25.54 -4.84
CA LEU A 535 -11.97 -26.88 -4.86
C LEU A 535 -13.00 -27.97 -5.16
N ARG A 536 -12.60 -28.96 -5.94
CA ARG A 536 -13.33 -30.23 -6.13
C ARG A 536 -12.68 -31.31 -5.26
N LEU A 537 -13.18 -31.44 -4.03
CA LEU A 537 -12.67 -32.41 -3.07
C LEU A 537 -13.03 -33.84 -3.50
N GLN A 538 -12.08 -34.77 -3.37
CA GLN A 538 -12.23 -36.18 -3.66
C GLN A 538 -11.86 -37.03 -2.43
N THR A 539 -12.44 -38.21 -2.33
CA THR A 539 -12.16 -39.16 -1.25
C THR A 539 -12.10 -40.58 -1.83
N PRO A 540 -10.99 -41.33 -1.70
CA PRO A 540 -9.73 -40.94 -1.05
C PRO A 540 -9.06 -39.73 -1.73
N VAL A 541 -8.27 -38.97 -0.96
CA VAL A 541 -7.56 -37.79 -1.47
C VAL A 541 -6.55 -38.25 -2.52
N PRO A 542 -6.55 -37.67 -3.74
CA PRO A 542 -5.60 -38.05 -4.80
C PRO A 542 -4.17 -37.67 -4.46
N SER A 543 -3.21 -38.06 -5.28
CA SER A 543 -1.83 -37.60 -5.12
C SER A 543 -1.72 -36.08 -5.28
N ASP A 544 -0.74 -35.46 -4.63
CA ASP A 544 -0.54 -34.01 -4.65
C ASP A 544 -0.46 -33.46 -6.09
N ILE A 545 0.26 -34.16 -6.98
CA ILE A 545 0.39 -33.79 -8.39
C ILE A 545 -0.94 -33.90 -9.17
N GLU A 546 -1.78 -34.90 -8.88
CA GLU A 546 -3.11 -35.04 -9.51
C GLU A 546 -4.06 -33.92 -9.07
N ILE A 547 -4.08 -33.59 -7.77
CA ILE A 547 -4.86 -32.46 -7.25
C ILE A 547 -4.41 -31.18 -7.96
N SER A 548 -3.10 -30.98 -8.03
CA SER A 548 -2.54 -29.76 -8.60
C SER A 548 -2.84 -29.66 -10.11
N ARG A 549 -2.71 -30.75 -10.88
CA ARG A 549 -3.09 -30.83 -12.31
C ARG A 549 -4.61 -30.70 -12.56
N SER A 550 -5.46 -30.84 -11.54
CA SER A 550 -6.92 -30.79 -11.69
C SER A 550 -7.51 -29.37 -11.71
N GLN A 551 -6.72 -28.36 -11.32
CA GLN A 551 -7.17 -26.99 -11.16
C GLN A 551 -6.78 -26.10 -12.36
N TYR A 552 -7.57 -25.05 -12.58
CA TYR A 552 -7.31 -24.06 -13.63
C TYR A 552 -6.61 -22.83 -13.04
N PRO A 553 -5.53 -22.34 -13.64
CA PRO A 553 -4.83 -21.18 -13.08
C PRO A 553 -5.54 -19.86 -13.30
N LEU A 554 -5.38 -18.96 -12.34
CA LEU A 554 -5.52 -17.52 -12.57
C LEU A 554 -4.27 -16.99 -13.27
N PHE A 555 -4.44 -15.97 -14.12
CA PHE A 555 -3.28 -15.25 -14.65
C PHE A 555 -2.62 -14.48 -13.51
N ILE A 556 -1.30 -14.57 -13.42
CA ILE A 556 -0.56 -13.92 -12.33
C ILE A 556 -0.68 -12.39 -12.38
N CYS A 557 -0.92 -11.83 -13.56
CA CYS A 557 -1.22 -10.40 -13.72
C CYS A 557 -2.51 -10.00 -13.00
N ASP A 558 -3.54 -10.84 -13.06
CA ASP A 558 -4.83 -10.55 -12.44
C ASP A 558 -4.68 -10.62 -10.91
N LEU A 559 -3.91 -11.59 -10.41
CA LEU A 559 -3.56 -11.67 -8.98
C LEU A 559 -2.74 -10.44 -8.55
N ALA A 560 -1.71 -10.09 -9.33
CA ALA A 560 -0.83 -8.96 -9.02
C ALA A 560 -1.63 -7.64 -8.96
N GLU A 561 -2.53 -7.40 -9.91
CA GLU A 561 -3.41 -6.24 -9.88
C GLU A 561 -4.35 -6.28 -8.66
N ALA A 562 -4.93 -7.44 -8.36
CA ALA A 562 -5.86 -7.62 -7.24
C ALA A 562 -5.21 -7.36 -5.86
N VAL A 563 -3.91 -7.64 -5.70
CA VAL A 563 -3.14 -7.36 -4.48
C VAL A 563 -2.50 -5.96 -4.47
N GLY A 564 -2.74 -5.14 -5.51
CA GLY A 564 -2.28 -3.75 -5.57
C GLY A 564 -0.85 -3.55 -6.07
N LEU A 565 -0.30 -4.52 -6.81
CA LEU A 565 0.96 -4.35 -7.56
C LEU A 565 0.69 -3.63 -8.89
N THR A 566 1.59 -2.73 -9.28
CA THR A 566 1.51 -2.05 -10.58
C THR A 566 2.15 -2.89 -11.68
N LYS A 567 1.82 -2.60 -12.95
CA LYS A 567 2.42 -3.31 -14.10
C LYS A 567 3.94 -3.15 -14.18
N SER A 568 4.49 -2.03 -13.73
CA SER A 568 5.93 -1.78 -13.71
C SER A 568 6.65 -2.51 -12.58
N GLU A 569 5.92 -2.99 -11.58
CA GLU A 569 6.45 -3.75 -10.45
C GLU A 569 6.48 -5.26 -10.69
N VAL A 570 5.91 -5.72 -11.80
CA VAL A 570 5.66 -7.14 -12.08
C VAL A 570 6.39 -7.54 -13.35
N GLU A 571 7.39 -8.42 -13.23
CA GLU A 571 8.10 -9.03 -14.35
C GLU A 571 7.62 -10.47 -14.56
N LEU A 572 7.00 -10.76 -15.70
CA LEU A 572 6.34 -12.06 -15.93
C LEU A 572 7.34 -13.16 -16.32
N TYR A 573 7.19 -14.33 -15.69
CA TYR A 573 7.92 -15.57 -16.02
C TYR A 573 6.91 -16.62 -16.49
N GLY A 574 6.45 -16.45 -17.73
CA GLY A 574 5.25 -17.12 -18.22
C GLY A 574 3.98 -16.43 -17.71
N ARG A 575 2.82 -17.10 -17.80
CA ARG A 575 1.50 -16.47 -17.53
C ARG A 575 1.07 -16.47 -16.06
N THR A 576 1.85 -17.12 -15.21
CA THR A 576 1.37 -17.68 -13.95
C THR A 576 2.35 -17.53 -12.80
N LYS A 577 3.47 -16.87 -13.09
CA LYS A 577 4.56 -16.60 -12.18
C LYS A 577 5.13 -15.22 -12.52
N ALA A 578 5.55 -14.48 -11.53
CA ALA A 578 6.17 -13.18 -11.75
C ALA A 578 7.26 -12.90 -10.71
N LYS A 579 8.24 -12.09 -11.07
CA LYS A 579 9.17 -11.47 -10.13
C LYS A 579 8.68 -10.08 -9.76
N ILE A 580 8.77 -9.75 -8.47
CA ILE A 580 8.28 -8.49 -7.93
C ILE A 580 9.42 -7.52 -7.63
N SER A 581 9.34 -6.32 -8.20
CA SER A 581 10.30 -5.24 -8.04
C SER A 581 10.36 -4.73 -6.60
N LEU A 582 11.54 -4.28 -6.18
CA LEU A 582 11.73 -3.60 -4.89
C LEU A 582 11.11 -2.21 -4.79
N SER A 583 10.79 -1.58 -5.92
CA SER A 583 10.13 -0.27 -5.92
C SER A 583 8.82 -0.27 -5.11
N VAL A 584 8.23 -1.45 -4.88
CA VAL A 584 7.08 -1.65 -3.98
C VAL A 584 7.39 -1.18 -2.55
N LEU A 585 8.58 -1.47 -2.02
CA LEU A 585 8.98 -1.05 -0.67
C LEU A 585 9.13 0.46 -0.56
N GLU A 586 9.70 1.10 -1.58
CA GLU A 586 9.80 2.57 -1.64
C GLU A 586 8.42 3.22 -1.72
N ARG A 587 7.54 2.68 -2.57
CA ARG A 587 6.15 3.14 -2.73
C ARG A 587 5.35 3.02 -1.43
N LEU A 588 5.50 1.90 -0.73
CA LEU A 588 4.72 1.56 0.45
C LEU A 588 5.45 1.83 1.77
N GLN A 589 6.54 2.60 1.76
CA GLN A 589 7.35 2.85 2.97
C GLN A 589 6.52 3.40 4.15
N HIS A 590 5.53 4.26 3.85
CA HIS A 590 4.64 4.89 4.83
C HIS A 590 3.50 3.98 5.31
N VAL A 591 3.21 2.87 4.62
CA VAL A 591 2.15 1.94 5.00
C VAL A 591 2.58 1.15 6.22
N GLN A 592 1.75 1.07 7.25
CA GLN A 592 2.03 0.24 8.42
C GLN A 592 2.01 -1.25 8.05
N ASN A 593 2.95 -2.01 8.60
CA ASN A 593 3.04 -3.46 8.36
C ASN A 593 1.82 -4.18 8.95
N GLY A 594 1.37 -5.24 8.26
CA GLY A 594 0.37 -6.18 8.78
C GLY A 594 0.88 -7.07 9.91
N PHE A 595 0.05 -8.03 10.32
CA PHE A 595 0.42 -9.05 11.29
C PHE A 595 1.40 -10.05 10.67
N TYR A 596 2.48 -10.34 11.40
CA TYR A 596 3.53 -11.25 10.95
C TYR A 596 3.49 -12.55 11.75
N VAL A 597 3.16 -13.67 11.12
CA VAL A 597 2.93 -14.95 11.80
C VAL A 597 3.96 -15.96 11.32
N VAL A 598 4.65 -16.61 12.27
CA VAL A 598 5.60 -17.68 11.96
C VAL A 598 4.98 -19.04 12.25
N VAL A 599 5.03 -19.93 11.25
CA VAL A 599 4.65 -21.34 11.34
C VAL A 599 5.89 -22.17 11.58
N THR A 600 5.89 -22.92 12.67
CA THR A 600 6.95 -23.87 13.03
C THR A 600 6.32 -25.19 13.45
N GLY A 601 7.11 -26.16 13.90
CA GLY A 601 6.61 -27.46 14.32
C GLY A 601 7.34 -28.03 15.52
N ILE A 602 6.85 -29.16 15.99
CA ILE A 602 7.58 -30.01 16.93
C ILE A 602 8.88 -30.51 16.31
N THR A 603 9.73 -31.17 17.10
CA THR A 603 10.97 -31.76 16.58
C THR A 603 10.64 -32.74 15.44
N PRO A 604 11.23 -32.56 14.24
CA PRO A 604 10.87 -33.37 13.08
C PRO A 604 11.00 -34.88 13.27
N THR A 605 10.06 -35.62 12.69
CA THR A 605 10.06 -37.07 12.59
C THR A 605 9.98 -37.52 11.12
N PRO A 606 10.44 -38.74 10.78
CA PRO A 606 10.27 -39.30 9.43
C PRO A 606 8.80 -39.41 8.95
N LEU A 607 7.84 -39.30 9.87
CA LEU A 607 6.41 -39.37 9.58
C LEU A 607 5.83 -38.05 9.05
N GLY A 608 6.56 -36.94 9.23
CA GLY A 608 6.19 -35.61 8.78
C GLY A 608 5.14 -34.91 9.64
N GLU A 609 5.30 -33.60 9.81
CA GLU A 609 4.34 -32.77 10.57
C GLU A 609 3.39 -31.98 9.66
N GLY A 610 3.76 -31.70 8.41
CA GLY A 610 2.94 -30.89 7.49
C GLY A 610 2.99 -29.39 7.75
N LYS A 611 4.18 -28.83 8.07
CA LYS A 611 4.35 -27.39 8.37
C LYS A 611 3.92 -26.48 7.21
N SER A 612 4.49 -26.68 6.03
CA SER A 612 4.19 -25.89 4.83
C SER A 612 2.73 -26.07 4.40
N THR A 613 2.19 -27.28 4.56
CA THR A 613 0.77 -27.59 4.34
C THR A 613 -0.14 -26.75 5.25
N THR A 614 0.25 -26.59 6.52
CA THR A 614 -0.49 -25.77 7.49
C THR A 614 -0.40 -24.28 7.15
N LEU A 615 0.79 -23.80 6.77
CA LEU A 615 0.99 -22.42 6.36
C LEU A 615 0.07 -22.04 5.19
N LEU A 616 0.03 -22.87 4.14
CA LEU A 616 -0.84 -22.63 2.99
C LEU A 616 -2.33 -22.84 3.32
N GLY A 617 -2.66 -23.80 4.19
CA GLY A 617 -4.01 -24.00 4.68
C GLY A 617 -4.56 -22.76 5.41
N ILE A 618 -3.78 -22.15 6.30
CA ILE A 618 -4.16 -20.91 6.99
C ILE A 618 -4.25 -19.76 5.98
N ALA A 619 -3.33 -19.64 5.03
CA ALA A 619 -3.36 -18.60 3.99
C ALA A 619 -4.67 -18.66 3.20
N GLN A 620 -5.00 -19.86 2.71
CA GLN A 620 -6.24 -20.16 1.99
C GLN A 620 -7.48 -19.88 2.84
N ALA A 621 -7.48 -20.27 4.12
CA ALA A 621 -8.58 -19.97 5.04
C ALA A 621 -8.80 -18.46 5.23
N LEU A 622 -7.72 -17.71 5.46
CA LEU A 622 -7.77 -16.25 5.63
C LEU A 622 -8.27 -15.55 4.36
N GLY A 623 -7.71 -15.90 3.20
CA GLY A 623 -8.06 -15.28 1.92
C GLY A 623 -9.44 -15.68 1.42
N ALA A 624 -9.66 -16.99 1.21
CA ALA A 624 -10.83 -17.49 0.49
C ALA A 624 -12.11 -17.57 1.34
N TYR A 625 -12.00 -17.80 2.65
CA TYR A 625 -13.16 -18.05 3.53
C TYR A 625 -13.41 -16.92 4.54
N LEU A 626 -12.36 -16.23 5.00
CA LEU A 626 -12.48 -15.13 5.97
C LEU A 626 -12.33 -13.74 5.35
N HIS A 627 -12.02 -13.67 4.04
CA HIS A 627 -11.88 -12.42 3.27
C HIS A 627 -10.92 -11.42 3.93
N ARG A 628 -9.81 -11.91 4.48
CA ARG A 628 -8.71 -11.10 5.02
C ARG A 628 -7.55 -11.11 4.03
N ASN A 629 -6.90 -9.97 3.83
CA ASN A 629 -5.68 -9.90 3.04
C ASN A 629 -4.63 -10.82 3.68
N ALA A 630 -4.17 -11.82 2.95
CA ALA A 630 -3.22 -12.81 3.44
C ALA A 630 -2.17 -13.10 2.38
N PHE A 631 -0.92 -13.19 2.80
CA PHE A 631 0.22 -13.61 1.99
C PHE A 631 0.91 -14.80 2.65
N ALA A 632 1.31 -15.79 1.88
CA ALA A 632 2.20 -16.86 2.34
C ALA A 632 3.63 -16.60 1.82
N CYS A 633 4.64 -16.79 2.66
CA CYS A 633 6.06 -16.70 2.27
C CYS A 633 6.75 -18.03 2.56
N VAL A 634 7.23 -18.69 1.51
CA VAL A 634 7.85 -20.02 1.57
C VAL A 634 9.24 -20.01 0.93
N ARG A 635 10.02 -21.04 1.24
CA ARG A 635 11.38 -21.22 0.70
C ARG A 635 11.33 -21.92 -0.65
N GLN A 636 12.27 -21.56 -1.52
CA GLN A 636 12.53 -22.33 -2.72
C GLN A 636 13.26 -23.64 -2.34
N PRO A 637 12.80 -24.82 -2.81
CA PRO A 637 13.50 -26.07 -2.60
C PRO A 637 14.75 -26.17 -3.49
N SER A 638 15.74 -26.92 -3.04
CA SER A 638 16.88 -27.30 -3.86
C SER A 638 16.47 -28.35 -4.89
N GLN A 639 17.03 -28.27 -6.09
CA GLN A 639 16.79 -29.22 -7.17
C GLN A 639 17.47 -30.58 -6.91
N GLY A 640 18.60 -30.60 -6.18
CA GLY A 640 19.38 -31.81 -5.92
C GLY A 640 18.58 -32.95 -5.27
N PRO A 641 17.87 -32.70 -4.14
CA PRO A 641 17.02 -33.70 -3.48
C PRO A 641 15.90 -34.27 -4.34
N THR A 642 15.33 -33.48 -5.28
CA THR A 642 14.25 -33.88 -6.18
C THR A 642 14.63 -35.15 -6.97
N PHE A 643 15.88 -35.23 -7.43
CA PHE A 643 16.39 -36.40 -8.17
C PHE A 643 16.83 -37.56 -7.26
N GLY A 644 16.91 -37.35 -5.95
CA GLY A 644 17.29 -38.34 -4.96
C GLY A 644 16.10 -39.15 -4.43
N ILE A 645 15.28 -38.53 -3.57
CA ILE A 645 14.26 -39.22 -2.75
C ILE A 645 12.81 -38.95 -3.26
N LYS A 646 12.68 -38.20 -4.38
CA LYS A 646 11.47 -37.57 -4.97
C LYS A 646 11.27 -36.12 -4.54
N GLY A 647 10.73 -35.31 -5.45
CA GLY A 647 10.29 -33.94 -5.16
C GLY A 647 9.07 -33.95 -4.23
N GLY A 648 8.84 -32.83 -3.55
CA GLY A 648 7.68 -32.64 -2.68
C GLY A 648 6.76 -31.54 -3.20
N ALA A 649 5.49 -31.56 -2.82
CA ALA A 649 4.63 -30.40 -3.02
C ALA A 649 5.11 -29.22 -2.16
N ALA A 650 4.92 -28.00 -2.66
CA ALA A 650 4.90 -26.81 -1.82
C ALA A 650 3.62 -26.86 -0.99
N GLY A 651 3.65 -27.56 0.15
CA GLY A 651 2.46 -27.91 0.93
C GLY A 651 2.09 -29.39 0.80
N GLY A 652 0.80 -29.69 0.67
CA GLY A 652 0.31 -31.05 0.38
C GLY A 652 -1.22 -31.15 0.34
N GLY A 653 -1.74 -32.13 -0.39
CA GLY A 653 -3.17 -32.34 -0.56
C GLY A 653 -3.86 -31.14 -1.22
N TYR A 654 -4.96 -30.68 -0.64
CA TYR A 654 -5.70 -29.50 -1.07
C TYR A 654 -5.18 -28.17 -0.49
N ALA A 655 -4.11 -28.22 0.31
CA ALA A 655 -3.41 -27.06 0.87
C ALA A 655 -2.00 -26.97 0.30
N GLN A 656 -1.92 -26.57 -0.96
CA GLN A 656 -0.68 -26.47 -1.72
C GLN A 656 -0.70 -25.31 -2.71
N GLU A 657 0.47 -25.01 -3.27
CA GLU A 657 0.63 -24.10 -4.40
C GLU A 657 0.00 -24.71 -5.68
N LEU A 658 -0.63 -23.88 -6.52
CA LEU A 658 -1.45 -24.29 -7.66
C LEU A 658 -0.65 -24.64 -8.93
N VAL A 659 -1.17 -25.59 -9.71
CA VAL A 659 -0.56 -26.12 -10.94
C VAL A 659 -1.52 -26.22 -12.14
N PHE A 660 -1.00 -26.29 -13.37
CA PHE A 660 -1.78 -26.07 -14.60
C PHE A 660 -2.34 -27.30 -15.30
N ARG A 661 -3.46 -27.06 -16.01
CA ARG A 661 -3.94 -27.79 -17.18
C ARG A 661 -4.40 -26.80 -18.27
N ASP A 662 -4.26 -27.18 -19.56
CA ASP A 662 -4.90 -26.43 -20.66
C ASP A 662 -6.41 -26.77 -20.80
N LEU A 663 -7.11 -25.99 -21.63
CA LEU A 663 -8.57 -26.08 -21.80
C LEU A 663 -9.05 -27.19 -22.75
N GLU A 664 -8.20 -27.87 -23.53
CA GLU A 664 -8.73 -28.78 -24.58
C GLU A 664 -7.90 -30.01 -24.94
N GLY A 665 -6.70 -30.25 -24.40
CA GLY A 665 -5.87 -31.39 -24.83
C GLY A 665 -5.67 -31.47 -26.35
N LYS A 666 -5.83 -30.33 -27.04
CA LYS A 666 -5.66 -30.17 -28.49
C LYS A 666 -4.91 -28.87 -28.77
N ILE A 667 -3.93 -28.99 -29.66
CA ILE A 667 -3.17 -27.89 -30.22
C ILE A 667 -4.12 -26.90 -30.89
N ILE A 668 -4.32 -25.73 -30.27
CA ILE A 668 -4.84 -24.56 -30.98
C ILE A 668 -3.66 -23.66 -31.33
N GLN A 669 -3.23 -23.76 -32.59
CA GLN A 669 -2.47 -22.70 -33.25
C GLN A 669 -3.34 -21.44 -33.31
N ARG A 670 -3.19 -20.53 -32.35
CA ARG A 670 -3.39 -19.11 -32.63
C ARG A 670 -2.09 -18.38 -32.35
N ALA A 671 -1.48 -17.95 -33.45
CA ALA A 671 -0.27 -17.19 -33.50
C ALA A 671 -0.52 -15.77 -32.96
N ASP A 672 -0.06 -15.52 -31.75
CA ASP A 672 0.28 -14.16 -31.33
C ASP A 672 1.68 -13.85 -31.88
N ARG A 673 1.91 -12.63 -32.38
CA ARG A 673 3.06 -12.22 -33.23
C ARG A 673 4.46 -12.35 -32.59
N HIS A 674 4.61 -12.97 -31.42
CA HIS A 674 5.89 -13.12 -30.71
C HIS A 674 6.35 -14.56 -30.49
N GLY A 675 5.69 -15.57 -31.06
CA GLY A 675 6.37 -16.83 -31.41
C GLY A 675 7.09 -17.61 -30.31
N GLU A 676 6.60 -17.60 -29.06
CA GLU A 676 7.09 -18.50 -28.01
C GLU A 676 5.93 -19.30 -27.43
N VAL A 677 5.97 -20.62 -27.66
CA VAL A 677 5.09 -21.60 -27.03
C VAL A 677 5.75 -22.00 -25.72
N THR A 678 5.28 -21.48 -24.58
CA THR A 678 5.69 -21.95 -23.26
C THR A 678 4.54 -22.74 -22.64
N GLN A 679 4.56 -24.04 -22.91
CA GLN A 679 3.96 -25.08 -22.06
C GLN A 679 4.89 -25.30 -20.86
N VAL A 680 4.33 -25.56 -19.67
CA VAL A 680 4.87 -26.33 -18.49
C VAL A 680 4.44 -25.70 -17.14
N ILE A 681 4.46 -26.53 -16.09
CA ILE A 681 3.46 -26.80 -15.05
C ILE A 681 4.11 -26.55 -13.64
N PRO A 682 3.51 -25.81 -12.68
CA PRO A 682 4.19 -25.14 -11.54
C PRO A 682 4.87 -25.99 -10.47
N MET A 683 4.42 -27.21 -10.15
CA MET A 683 5.06 -28.00 -9.08
C MET A 683 6.38 -28.57 -9.56
N GLU A 684 6.39 -28.98 -10.82
CA GLU A 684 7.58 -29.47 -11.51
C GLU A 684 8.60 -28.33 -11.60
N GLU A 685 8.18 -27.13 -12.01
CA GLU A 685 9.05 -25.95 -12.04
C GLU A 685 9.53 -25.51 -10.66
N PHE A 686 8.66 -25.56 -9.63
CA PHE A 686 9.01 -25.25 -8.23
C PHE A 686 10.14 -26.14 -7.71
N ASN A 687 10.14 -27.42 -8.07
CA ASN A 687 11.16 -28.40 -7.66
C ASN A 687 12.38 -28.48 -8.61
N LEU A 688 12.36 -27.71 -9.71
CA LEU A 688 13.43 -27.67 -10.72
C LEU A 688 14.08 -26.29 -10.75
N HIS A 689 13.83 -25.51 -11.81
CA HIS A 689 14.56 -24.27 -12.07
C HIS A 689 13.84 -23.02 -11.54
N LEU A 690 12.53 -23.08 -11.32
CA LEU A 690 11.66 -21.95 -11.00
C LEU A 690 11.97 -20.73 -11.89
N THR A 691 12.63 -19.71 -11.33
CA THR A 691 13.06 -18.49 -12.04
C THR A 691 14.57 -18.34 -12.20
N GLY A 692 15.34 -19.39 -11.88
CA GLY A 692 16.80 -19.41 -12.02
C GLY A 692 17.57 -18.84 -10.82
N ASP A 693 16.91 -18.62 -9.68
CA ASP A 693 17.53 -17.97 -8.51
C ASP A 693 18.72 -18.77 -7.97
N ILE A 694 18.55 -20.09 -7.79
CA ILE A 694 19.64 -20.98 -7.34
C ILE A 694 20.76 -21.08 -8.40
N HIS A 695 20.44 -20.98 -9.69
CA HIS A 695 21.45 -20.99 -10.77
C HIS A 695 22.34 -19.75 -10.70
N ALA A 696 21.75 -18.57 -10.49
CA ALA A 696 22.50 -17.34 -10.32
C ALA A 696 23.38 -17.36 -9.07
N ILE A 697 22.89 -17.92 -7.96
CA ILE A 697 23.68 -18.14 -6.73
C ILE A 697 24.86 -19.09 -7.00
N THR A 698 24.60 -20.18 -7.71
CA THR A 698 25.63 -21.17 -8.09
C THR A 698 26.72 -20.52 -8.94
N ALA A 699 26.32 -19.75 -9.96
CA ALA A 699 27.23 -19.02 -10.83
C ALA A 699 28.03 -17.96 -10.05
N ALA A 700 27.37 -17.21 -9.16
CA ALA A 700 28.01 -16.22 -8.32
C ALA A 700 29.07 -16.86 -7.38
N ASN A 701 28.69 -17.89 -6.64
CA ASN A 701 29.59 -18.56 -5.71
C ASN A 701 30.83 -19.13 -6.42
N ASN A 702 30.62 -19.79 -7.56
CA ASN A 702 31.70 -20.42 -8.32
C ASN A 702 32.58 -19.41 -9.05
N LEU A 703 32.04 -18.27 -9.48
CA LEU A 703 32.84 -17.18 -10.02
C LEU A 703 33.77 -16.59 -8.95
N LEU A 704 33.33 -16.49 -7.68
CA LEU A 704 34.22 -16.05 -6.60
C LEU A 704 35.35 -17.05 -6.37
N ALA A 705 35.02 -18.34 -6.29
CA ALA A 705 36.02 -19.39 -6.15
C ALA A 705 37.04 -19.38 -7.31
N ALA A 706 36.57 -19.20 -8.55
CA ALA A 706 37.42 -19.08 -9.72
C ALA A 706 38.29 -17.81 -9.70
N ALA A 707 37.75 -16.68 -9.24
CA ALA A 707 38.50 -15.43 -9.12
C ALA A 707 39.63 -15.53 -8.09
N VAL A 708 39.39 -16.19 -6.95
CA VAL A 708 40.43 -16.45 -5.92
C VAL A 708 41.56 -17.29 -6.52
N ASP A 709 41.23 -18.40 -7.16
CA ASP A 709 42.24 -19.31 -7.74
C ASP A 709 43.04 -18.64 -8.88
N ALA A 710 42.35 -17.94 -9.79
CA ALA A 710 42.99 -17.21 -10.88
C ALA A 710 43.92 -16.11 -10.35
N ARG A 711 43.50 -15.43 -9.27
CA ARG A 711 44.28 -14.38 -8.64
C ARG A 711 45.57 -14.93 -8.03
N MET A 712 45.48 -16.03 -7.29
CA MET A 712 46.64 -16.70 -6.72
C MET A 712 47.61 -17.17 -7.81
N PHE A 713 47.09 -17.82 -8.85
CA PHE A 713 47.89 -18.32 -9.97
C PHE A 713 48.66 -17.20 -10.68
N HIS A 714 48.00 -16.09 -11.01
CA HIS A 714 48.65 -14.97 -11.68
C HIS A 714 49.64 -14.21 -10.79
N GLU A 715 49.40 -14.18 -9.48
CA GLU A 715 50.41 -13.69 -8.56
C GLU A 715 51.62 -14.64 -8.56
N SER A 716 51.46 -15.94 -8.36
CA SER A 716 52.63 -16.83 -8.27
C SER A 716 53.48 -16.93 -9.56
N THR A 717 52.90 -16.64 -10.73
CA THR A 717 53.55 -16.87 -12.04
C THR A 717 54.11 -15.63 -12.73
N GLN A 718 53.81 -14.41 -12.25
CA GLN A 718 54.18 -13.16 -12.93
C GLN A 718 55.06 -12.27 -12.06
N THR A 719 55.89 -11.41 -12.69
CA THR A 719 56.62 -10.34 -11.98
C THR A 719 55.69 -9.17 -11.65
N ASP A 720 56.05 -8.37 -10.64
CA ASP A 720 55.24 -7.22 -10.19
C ASP A 720 54.96 -6.23 -11.33
N ALA A 721 55.98 -5.96 -12.16
CA ALA A 721 55.86 -5.05 -13.31
C ALA A 721 54.92 -5.60 -14.40
N ALA A 722 55.01 -6.90 -14.70
CA ALA A 722 54.14 -7.55 -15.68
C ALA A 722 52.68 -7.55 -15.19
N LEU A 723 52.47 -7.88 -13.92
CA LEU A 723 51.15 -7.89 -13.30
C LEU A 723 50.55 -6.47 -13.29
N TYR A 724 51.32 -5.46 -12.88
CA TYR A 724 50.88 -4.05 -12.92
C TYR A 724 50.47 -3.60 -14.32
N SER A 725 51.25 -3.97 -15.34
CA SER A 725 50.96 -3.59 -16.72
C SER A 725 49.65 -4.17 -17.26
N ARG A 726 49.26 -5.36 -16.80
CA ARG A 726 48.01 -6.05 -17.17
C ARG A 726 46.82 -5.52 -16.37
N LEU A 727 47.03 -5.19 -15.10
CA LEU A 727 46.00 -4.64 -14.22
C LEU A 727 45.69 -3.16 -14.50
N VAL A 728 46.68 -2.41 -14.99
CA VAL A 728 46.56 -1.01 -15.39
C VAL A 728 47.11 -0.85 -16.82
N PRO A 729 46.35 -1.32 -17.84
CA PRO A 729 46.80 -1.27 -19.23
C PRO A 729 46.82 0.17 -19.76
N LYS A 730 47.69 0.44 -20.73
CA LYS A 730 47.69 1.70 -21.47
C LYS A 730 46.54 1.70 -22.48
N LYS A 731 45.58 2.61 -22.33
CA LYS A 731 44.55 2.89 -23.35
C LYS A 731 44.92 4.21 -24.03
N HIS A 732 45.07 4.20 -25.36
CA HIS A 732 45.55 5.36 -26.13
C HIS A 732 46.86 5.97 -25.57
N GLY A 733 47.80 5.10 -25.15
CA GLY A 733 49.12 5.50 -24.65
C GLY A 733 49.16 5.99 -23.20
N LYS A 734 48.02 6.17 -22.52
CA LYS A 734 47.94 6.60 -21.12
C LYS A 734 47.41 5.50 -20.21
N ARG A 735 47.98 5.38 -19.01
CA ARG A 735 47.38 4.62 -17.93
C ARG A 735 46.40 5.49 -17.17
N GLN A 736 45.30 4.92 -16.73
CA GLN A 736 44.35 5.58 -15.84
C GLN A 736 43.88 4.56 -14.81
N PHE A 737 43.85 4.99 -13.55
CA PHE A 737 43.18 4.21 -12.51
C PHE A 737 41.67 4.30 -12.71
N SER A 738 41.00 3.17 -12.53
CA SER A 738 39.54 3.15 -12.32
C SER A 738 39.19 3.59 -10.90
N GLU A 739 37.95 4.01 -10.68
CA GLU A 739 37.42 4.39 -9.34
C GLU A 739 37.68 3.30 -8.28
N ILE A 740 37.65 2.03 -8.69
CA ILE A 740 37.86 0.86 -7.83
C ILE A 740 39.33 0.75 -7.40
N GLN A 741 40.23 1.01 -8.33
CA GLN A 741 41.67 0.99 -8.06
C GLN A 741 42.05 2.14 -7.11
N PHE A 742 41.39 3.30 -7.22
CA PHE A 742 41.54 4.39 -6.25
C PHE A 742 41.14 3.98 -4.83
N ARG A 743 40.04 3.24 -4.66
CA ARG A 743 39.61 2.75 -3.34
C ARG A 743 40.64 1.79 -2.72
N ARG A 744 41.26 0.91 -3.52
CA ARG A 744 42.37 0.07 -3.07
C ARG A 744 43.58 0.91 -2.66
N LEU A 745 43.97 1.90 -3.46
CA LEU A 745 45.08 2.80 -3.14
C LEU A 745 44.84 3.54 -1.82
N ASN A 746 43.64 4.09 -1.62
CA ASN A 746 43.24 4.74 -0.37
C ASN A 746 43.38 3.80 0.83
N LYS A 747 42.96 2.54 0.71
CA LYS A 747 43.12 1.52 1.77
C LYS A 747 44.58 1.17 2.05
N LEU A 748 45.44 1.23 1.03
CA LEU A 748 46.88 1.03 1.18
C LEU A 748 47.62 2.29 1.71
N GLY A 749 46.89 3.39 1.94
CA GLY A 749 47.45 4.68 2.35
C GLY A 749 48.17 5.43 1.23
N ILE A 750 47.88 5.10 -0.04
CA ILE A 750 48.50 5.70 -1.22
C ILE A 750 47.53 6.73 -1.80
N SER A 751 47.90 8.02 -1.75
CA SER A 751 47.06 9.14 -2.23
C SER A 751 47.36 9.57 -3.68
N LYS A 752 48.29 8.90 -4.35
CA LYS A 752 48.71 9.22 -5.72
C LYS A 752 47.63 8.88 -6.74
N SER A 753 47.39 9.79 -7.69
CA SER A 753 46.37 9.64 -8.72
C SER A 753 46.89 9.31 -10.12
N ASP A 754 48.17 9.54 -10.37
CA ASP A 754 48.83 9.16 -11.62
C ASP A 754 49.42 7.74 -11.51
N PRO A 755 48.98 6.77 -12.34
CA PRO A 755 49.52 5.42 -12.32
C PRO A 755 51.00 5.29 -12.62
N ASP A 756 51.59 6.22 -13.36
CA ASP A 756 53.02 6.16 -13.67
C ASP A 756 53.88 6.81 -12.57
N SER A 757 53.27 7.38 -11.52
CA SER A 757 53.94 7.98 -10.36
C SER A 757 54.14 7.03 -9.15
N LEU A 758 53.63 5.80 -9.22
CA LEU A 758 53.80 4.80 -8.17
C LEU A 758 55.25 4.29 -8.13
N THR A 759 55.81 4.18 -6.92
CA THR A 759 57.13 3.55 -6.71
C THR A 759 57.05 2.03 -6.89
N PRO A 760 58.17 1.32 -7.14
CA PRO A 760 58.17 -0.13 -7.24
C PRO A 760 57.55 -0.84 -6.02
N GLU A 761 57.75 -0.30 -4.81
CA GLU A 761 57.17 -0.85 -3.58
C GLU A 761 55.66 -0.59 -3.47
N GLU A 762 55.20 0.60 -3.86
CA GLU A 762 53.76 0.89 -3.95
C GLU A 762 53.07 0.02 -5.00
N VAL A 763 53.73 -0.20 -6.15
CA VAL A 763 53.27 -1.12 -7.19
C VAL A 763 53.16 -2.53 -6.63
N ARG A 764 54.18 -3.03 -5.92
CA ARG A 764 54.16 -4.36 -5.28
C ARG A 764 52.99 -4.52 -4.32
N ARG A 765 52.80 -3.57 -3.39
CA ARG A 765 51.67 -3.56 -2.44
C ARG A 765 50.32 -3.46 -3.14
N PHE A 766 50.25 -2.75 -4.25
CA PHE A 766 49.04 -2.65 -5.07
C PHE A 766 48.73 -3.96 -5.81
N VAL A 767 49.71 -4.61 -6.43
CA VAL A 767 49.50 -5.79 -7.28
C VAL A 767 49.58 -7.13 -6.57
N ARG A 768 50.02 -7.19 -5.30
CA ARG A 768 50.11 -8.44 -4.53
C ARG A 768 49.08 -8.47 -3.41
N LEU A 769 48.35 -9.59 -3.33
CA LEU A 769 47.45 -9.92 -2.23
C LEU A 769 48.10 -10.89 -1.25
N ASN A 770 48.99 -11.77 -1.75
CA ASN A 770 49.68 -12.79 -0.95
C ASN A 770 48.68 -13.64 -0.15
N ILE A 771 47.63 -14.14 -0.82
CA ILE A 771 46.62 -15.02 -0.21
C ILE A 771 47.30 -16.29 0.29
N ASP A 772 47.04 -16.68 1.55
CA ASP A 772 47.46 -17.99 2.07
C ASP A 772 46.47 -19.08 1.66
N PRO A 773 46.87 -20.07 0.82
CA PRO A 773 46.01 -21.17 0.39
C PRO A 773 45.40 -21.97 1.55
N ALA A 774 46.11 -22.09 2.69
CA ALA A 774 45.68 -22.90 3.82
C ALA A 774 44.51 -22.27 4.61
N THR A 775 44.27 -20.97 4.40
CA THR A 775 43.24 -20.19 5.11
C THR A 775 41.94 -20.04 4.32
N ILE A 776 41.88 -20.56 3.08
CA ILE A 776 40.70 -20.41 2.21
C ILE A 776 39.55 -21.26 2.75
N THR A 777 38.51 -20.59 3.25
CA THR A 777 37.29 -21.21 3.75
C THR A 777 36.19 -21.32 2.69
N TRP A 778 36.33 -20.62 1.56
CA TRP A 778 35.33 -20.57 0.49
C TRP A 778 35.37 -21.79 -0.42
N GLN A 779 34.25 -22.50 -0.48
CA GLN A 779 34.09 -23.71 -1.29
C GLN A 779 33.31 -23.43 -2.58
N ARG A 780 33.36 -24.39 -3.51
CA ARG A 780 32.52 -24.37 -4.72
C ARG A 780 31.15 -24.95 -4.41
N VAL A 781 30.17 -24.72 -5.29
CA VAL A 781 28.83 -25.28 -5.12
C VAL A 781 28.21 -25.79 -6.40
N ILE A 782 27.29 -26.74 -6.27
CA ILE A 782 26.44 -27.25 -7.35
C ILE A 782 25.11 -27.73 -6.78
N ASP A 783 23.99 -27.51 -7.48
CA ASP A 783 22.66 -27.92 -6.98
C ASP A 783 22.29 -29.35 -7.38
N THR A 784 23.21 -30.28 -7.15
CA THR A 784 23.05 -31.71 -7.45
C THR A 784 23.62 -32.54 -6.29
N ASN A 785 22.95 -33.64 -5.94
CA ASN A 785 23.42 -34.54 -4.88
C ASN A 785 24.64 -35.38 -5.32
N ASP A 786 25.85 -34.82 -5.27
CA ASP A 786 27.07 -35.49 -5.72
C ASP A 786 28.09 -35.69 -4.60
N ARG A 787 28.10 -36.90 -4.02
CA ARG A 787 29.01 -37.26 -2.91
C ARG A 787 30.49 -37.28 -3.30
N PHE A 788 30.85 -37.44 -4.57
CA PHE A 788 32.25 -37.53 -4.99
C PHE A 788 32.94 -36.17 -5.04
N LEU A 789 32.18 -35.07 -5.03
CA LEU A 789 32.71 -33.72 -4.98
C LEU A 789 32.96 -33.19 -3.56
N ARG A 790 32.67 -33.99 -2.51
CA ARG A 790 32.90 -33.60 -1.11
C ARG A 790 34.34 -33.24 -0.80
N LYS A 791 35.30 -33.87 -1.47
CA LYS A 791 36.72 -33.56 -1.34
C LYS A 791 37.43 -33.89 -2.65
N ILE A 792 38.02 -32.87 -3.26
CA ILE A 792 38.69 -32.96 -4.56
C ILE A 792 40.03 -32.22 -4.54
N THR A 793 40.87 -32.47 -5.54
CA THR A 793 42.07 -31.69 -5.81
C THR A 793 41.95 -31.01 -7.18
N ILE A 794 42.14 -29.70 -7.23
CA ILE A 794 42.06 -28.90 -8.47
C ILE A 794 43.46 -28.54 -8.98
N GLY A 795 43.55 -27.97 -10.20
CA GLY A 795 44.82 -27.48 -10.77
C GLY A 795 45.79 -28.59 -11.20
N GLN A 796 45.29 -29.76 -11.59
CA GLN A 796 46.11 -30.92 -11.97
C GLN A 796 46.60 -30.89 -13.43
N SER A 797 46.12 -29.95 -14.25
CA SER A 797 46.54 -29.80 -15.64
C SER A 797 48.02 -29.38 -15.74
N PRO A 798 48.75 -29.76 -16.81
CA PRO A 798 50.14 -29.35 -17.02
C PRO A 798 50.37 -27.83 -16.98
N THR A 799 49.36 -27.03 -17.35
CA THR A 799 49.42 -25.56 -17.36
C THR A 799 49.36 -24.93 -15.95
N GLU A 800 48.74 -25.62 -14.99
CA GLU A 800 48.60 -25.19 -13.58
C GLU A 800 49.51 -26.00 -12.64
N LYS A 801 50.41 -26.81 -13.20
CA LYS A 801 51.28 -27.73 -12.46
C LYS A 801 52.08 -27.01 -11.37
N GLY A 802 52.00 -27.54 -10.14
CA GLY A 802 52.63 -26.94 -8.95
C GLY A 802 51.73 -25.95 -8.19
N HIS A 803 50.54 -25.64 -8.71
CA HIS A 803 49.56 -24.75 -8.06
C HIS A 803 48.25 -25.50 -7.70
N SER A 804 48.35 -26.80 -7.41
CA SER A 804 47.22 -27.61 -6.98
C SER A 804 46.84 -27.35 -5.52
N ARG A 805 45.54 -27.41 -5.20
CA ARG A 805 45.04 -27.37 -3.82
C ARG A 805 43.86 -28.31 -3.61
N GLU A 806 43.63 -28.69 -2.36
CA GLU A 806 42.40 -29.36 -1.95
C GLU A 806 41.23 -28.35 -1.94
N CYS A 807 40.05 -28.81 -2.33
CA CYS A 807 38.81 -28.04 -2.41
C CYS A 807 37.61 -28.98 -2.17
N GLU A 808 36.48 -28.41 -1.79
CA GLU A 808 35.22 -29.14 -1.59
C GLU A 808 34.10 -28.49 -2.43
N PHE A 809 33.03 -29.25 -2.68
CA PHE A 809 31.76 -28.74 -3.18
C PHE A 809 30.67 -28.95 -2.15
N ASP A 810 29.87 -27.91 -1.92
CA ASP A 810 28.62 -27.97 -1.18
C ASP A 810 27.41 -27.88 -2.13
N ILE A 811 26.22 -28.26 -1.65
CA ILE A 811 25.00 -28.01 -2.41
C ILE A 811 24.73 -26.50 -2.50
N SER A 812 24.19 -25.99 -3.61
CA SER A 812 24.07 -24.52 -3.81
C SER A 812 23.32 -23.77 -2.71
N VAL A 813 22.31 -24.40 -2.12
CA VAL A 813 21.55 -23.84 -0.99
C VAL A 813 22.33 -23.78 0.34
N ALA A 814 23.49 -24.43 0.43
CA ALA A 814 24.43 -24.35 1.54
C ALA A 814 25.42 -23.17 1.41
N SER A 815 25.45 -22.49 0.25
CA SER A 815 26.30 -21.31 0.04
C SER A 815 25.97 -20.18 1.03
N GLU A 816 26.99 -19.48 1.50
CA GLU A 816 26.78 -18.24 2.26
C GLU A 816 26.04 -17.18 1.44
N ILE A 817 26.19 -17.19 0.10
CA ILE A 817 25.44 -16.28 -0.78
C ILE A 817 23.92 -16.50 -0.65
N MET A 818 23.47 -17.74 -0.48
CA MET A 818 22.06 -18.04 -0.23
C MET A 818 21.60 -17.47 1.12
N ALA A 819 22.44 -17.55 2.16
CA ALA A 819 22.13 -16.96 3.46
C ALA A 819 22.10 -15.42 3.40
N ILE A 820 23.00 -14.79 2.64
CA ILE A 820 23.00 -13.34 2.38
C ILE A 820 21.72 -12.91 1.66
N LEU A 821 21.33 -13.62 0.60
CA LEU A 821 20.09 -13.34 -0.14
C LEU A 821 18.86 -13.43 0.76
N ALA A 822 18.83 -14.40 1.67
CA ALA A 822 17.71 -14.58 2.58
C ALA A 822 17.65 -13.50 3.69
N LEU A 823 18.77 -12.86 4.05
CA LEU A 823 18.81 -11.88 5.16
C LEU A 823 18.88 -10.42 4.71
N THR A 824 19.15 -10.14 3.44
CA THR A 824 19.31 -8.75 2.96
C THR A 824 18.00 -7.95 3.03
N THR A 825 18.11 -6.66 3.32
CA THR A 825 16.98 -5.71 3.31
C THR A 825 16.93 -4.83 2.06
N GLY A 826 17.94 -4.91 1.20
CA GLY A 826 18.04 -4.07 0.00
C GLY A 826 19.29 -4.37 -0.82
N LEU A 827 19.43 -3.71 -1.96
CA LEU A 827 20.59 -3.91 -2.84
C LEU A 827 21.90 -3.42 -2.18
N GLU A 828 21.84 -2.30 -1.46
CA GLU A 828 23.00 -1.74 -0.75
C GLU A 828 23.45 -2.65 0.41
N ASP A 829 22.52 -3.14 1.22
CA ASP A 829 22.82 -4.10 2.29
C ASP A 829 23.46 -5.38 1.73
N MET A 830 22.92 -5.90 0.63
CA MET A 830 23.47 -7.09 -0.04
C MET A 830 24.93 -6.87 -0.50
N GLN A 831 25.23 -5.73 -1.11
CA GLN A 831 26.59 -5.37 -1.53
C GLN A 831 27.53 -5.31 -0.32
N ASN A 832 27.10 -4.70 0.79
CA ASN A 832 27.89 -4.61 2.02
C ASN A 832 28.15 -6.00 2.64
N ARG A 833 27.16 -6.89 2.60
CA ARG A 833 27.26 -8.28 3.06
C ARG A 833 28.21 -9.10 2.19
N PHE A 834 28.12 -8.98 0.86
CA PHE A 834 29.08 -9.61 -0.04
C PHE A 834 30.51 -9.12 0.19
N GLY A 835 30.70 -7.81 0.34
CA GLY A 835 32.01 -7.26 0.67
C GLY A 835 32.54 -7.76 2.01
N SER A 836 31.66 -8.00 2.99
CA SER A 836 32.03 -8.59 4.29
C SER A 836 32.43 -10.05 4.18
N ALA A 837 31.70 -10.86 3.42
CA ALA A 837 32.08 -12.25 3.13
C ALA A 837 33.44 -12.31 2.44
N ILE A 838 33.66 -11.52 1.38
CA ILE A 838 34.92 -11.49 0.63
C ILE A 838 36.11 -11.13 1.54
N ARG A 839 35.94 -10.19 2.47
CA ARG A 839 36.97 -9.82 3.45
C ARG A 839 37.35 -10.97 4.39
N ALA A 840 36.38 -11.81 4.76
CA ALA A 840 36.59 -12.90 5.72
C ALA A 840 37.22 -14.16 5.11
N ILE A 841 37.20 -14.30 3.77
CA ILE A 841 37.71 -15.48 3.06
C ILE A 841 39.24 -15.50 2.94
N LEU A 842 39.91 -14.33 3.00
CA LEU A 842 41.29 -14.20 2.58
C LEU A 842 42.13 -13.51 3.65
N LEU A 843 42.92 -14.31 4.36
CA LEU A 843 44.06 -13.79 5.13
C LEU A 843 45.28 -13.76 4.21
N SER A 844 46.06 -12.68 4.34
CA SER A 844 47.37 -12.58 3.70
C SER A 844 48.33 -13.52 4.44
N LEU A 845 49.43 -13.93 3.80
CA LEU A 845 50.57 -14.59 4.44
C LEU A 845 51.14 -13.83 5.66
N ILE A 846 50.74 -12.56 5.84
CA ILE A 846 51.13 -11.66 6.94
C ILE A 846 49.96 -11.45 7.95
N GLY A 847 48.91 -12.27 7.90
CA GLY A 847 47.76 -12.19 8.81
C GLY A 847 46.85 -10.96 8.62
N GLN A 848 47.07 -10.17 7.56
CA GLN A 848 46.24 -9.01 7.24
C GLN A 848 45.04 -9.40 6.38
N ILE A 849 43.90 -8.72 6.59
CA ILE A 849 42.70 -8.86 5.76
C ILE A 849 43.06 -8.53 4.31
N VAL A 850 42.92 -9.51 3.43
CA VAL A 850 43.16 -9.33 2.00
C VAL A 850 41.88 -8.86 1.35
N PHE A 851 41.88 -7.59 0.97
CA PHE A 851 40.96 -7.15 -0.07
C PHE A 851 41.42 -7.76 -1.38
N ILE A 852 40.57 -8.54 -2.06
CA ILE A 852 40.66 -8.69 -3.53
C ILE A 852 40.34 -7.33 -4.16
N GLY A 853 41.18 -6.33 -3.91
CA GLY A 853 40.98 -4.93 -4.28
C GLY A 853 41.20 -4.65 -5.76
N GLN A 854 41.00 -5.65 -6.60
CA GLN A 854 40.81 -5.48 -8.03
C GLN A 854 39.33 -5.42 -8.39
N HIS A 855 38.41 -5.76 -7.47
CA HIS A 855 37.03 -6.01 -7.85
C HIS A 855 35.96 -5.58 -6.84
N ASP A 856 35.74 -4.28 -6.66
CA ASP A 856 34.36 -3.79 -6.39
C ASP A 856 33.44 -4.13 -7.59
N VAL A 857 34.02 -4.47 -8.76
CA VAL A 857 33.32 -5.09 -9.88
C VAL A 857 32.71 -6.41 -9.45
N VAL A 858 33.35 -7.21 -8.60
CA VAL A 858 32.85 -8.54 -8.24
C VAL A 858 31.68 -8.41 -7.26
N GLU A 859 31.71 -7.48 -6.31
CA GLU A 859 30.54 -7.16 -5.46
C GLU A 859 29.35 -6.64 -6.29
N LYS A 860 29.61 -5.69 -7.22
CA LYS A 860 28.57 -5.14 -8.11
C LYS A 860 28.12 -6.11 -9.20
N LEU A 861 29.01 -6.96 -9.70
CA LEU A 861 28.73 -8.03 -10.67
C LEU A 861 28.00 -9.16 -9.97
N PHE A 862 28.29 -9.48 -8.71
CA PHE A 862 27.49 -10.42 -7.94
C PHE A 862 26.12 -9.85 -7.63
N ALA A 863 26.03 -8.60 -7.22
CA ALA A 863 24.75 -7.92 -7.09
C ALA A 863 23.99 -7.91 -8.42
N ARG A 864 24.67 -7.72 -9.57
CA ARG A 864 24.06 -7.70 -10.91
C ARG A 864 23.70 -9.10 -11.45
N VAL A 865 24.54 -10.11 -11.21
CA VAL A 865 24.31 -11.52 -11.58
C VAL A 865 23.21 -12.11 -10.70
N ALA A 866 23.15 -11.70 -9.43
CA ALA A 866 22.08 -12.03 -8.50
C ALA A 866 20.89 -11.06 -8.56
N GLU A 867 20.90 -10.03 -9.41
CA GLU A 867 19.81 -9.04 -9.50
C GLU A 867 18.53 -9.71 -9.98
N GLY A 868 18.64 -10.64 -10.93
CA GLY A 868 17.51 -11.50 -11.33
C GLY A 868 16.98 -12.34 -10.17
N SER A 869 17.82 -12.69 -9.19
CA SER A 869 17.46 -13.46 -7.98
C SER A 869 17.09 -12.57 -6.80
N PHE A 870 17.02 -11.26 -6.99
CA PHE A 870 16.73 -10.30 -5.94
C PHE A 870 15.22 -10.18 -5.69
N ALA A 871 14.47 -10.19 -6.78
CA ALA A 871 13.02 -10.05 -6.79
C ALA A 871 12.34 -11.35 -6.36
N ALA A 872 11.47 -11.25 -5.35
CA ALA A 872 10.68 -12.37 -4.85
C ALA A 872 9.73 -12.90 -5.92
N HIS A 873 9.53 -14.22 -5.94
CA HIS A 873 8.67 -14.88 -6.90
C HIS A 873 7.22 -14.91 -6.42
N LEU A 874 6.33 -14.22 -7.13
CA LEU A 874 4.88 -14.28 -6.91
C LEU A 874 4.28 -15.51 -7.60
N SER A 875 3.59 -16.30 -6.80
CA SER A 875 2.76 -17.44 -7.22
C SER A 875 1.45 -17.48 -6.42
N ILE A 876 0.70 -18.58 -6.50
CA ILE A 876 -0.68 -18.66 -6.00
C ILE A 876 -1.03 -20.03 -5.41
N THR A 877 -1.88 -20.05 -4.38
CA THR A 877 -2.45 -21.29 -3.83
C THR A 877 -3.60 -21.84 -4.69
N LEU A 878 -4.03 -23.08 -4.42
CA LEU A 878 -5.17 -23.71 -5.10
C LEU A 878 -6.51 -22.93 -4.99
N GLU A 879 -6.65 -22.04 -4.01
CA GLU A 879 -7.88 -21.26 -3.79
C GLU A 879 -7.72 -19.76 -4.10
N GLY A 880 -6.59 -19.36 -4.71
CA GLY A 880 -6.38 -18.00 -5.21
C GLY A 880 -5.68 -17.03 -4.24
N THR A 881 -5.01 -17.53 -3.20
CA THR A 881 -4.25 -16.70 -2.24
C THR A 881 -2.82 -16.48 -2.74
N PRO A 882 -2.24 -15.27 -2.64
CA PRO A 882 -0.89 -15.00 -3.11
C PRO A 882 0.19 -15.65 -2.23
N VAL A 883 1.24 -16.15 -2.90
CA VAL A 883 2.39 -16.80 -2.27
C VAL A 883 3.68 -16.16 -2.81
N PHE A 884 4.63 -15.90 -1.92
CA PHE A 884 6.01 -15.60 -2.29
C PHE A 884 6.89 -16.81 -2.06
N VAL A 885 7.61 -17.22 -3.10
CA VAL A 885 8.67 -18.23 -3.02
C VAL A 885 10.00 -17.51 -3.17
N HIS A 886 10.83 -17.46 -2.13
CA HIS A 886 12.10 -16.76 -2.27
C HIS A 886 13.17 -17.19 -1.25
N ALA A 887 14.37 -17.44 -1.78
CA ALA A 887 15.51 -18.00 -1.08
C ALA A 887 15.22 -19.36 -0.40
N GLY A 888 16.26 -20.10 -0.06
CA GLY A 888 16.12 -21.41 0.55
C GLY A 888 17.37 -21.88 1.28
N PRO A 889 17.91 -21.11 2.24
CA PRO A 889 19.11 -21.51 2.97
C PRO A 889 18.85 -22.77 3.81
N PHE A 890 19.91 -23.55 4.05
CA PHE A 890 19.87 -24.64 5.03
C PHE A 890 19.45 -24.15 6.41
N ALA A 891 18.69 -24.96 7.14
CA ALA A 891 18.30 -24.66 8.52
C ALA A 891 19.32 -25.18 9.57
N ASN A 892 20.37 -25.89 9.14
CA ASN A 892 21.45 -26.36 10.01
C ASN A 892 22.57 -25.33 10.11
N ILE A 893 23.33 -25.17 9.02
CA ILE A 893 24.47 -24.24 8.90
C ILE A 893 24.07 -22.80 8.61
N ALA A 894 22.79 -22.56 8.33
CA ALA A 894 22.20 -21.24 8.20
C ALA A 894 20.83 -21.21 8.92
N HIS A 895 20.10 -20.11 8.75
CA HIS A 895 18.91 -19.79 9.54
C HIS A 895 17.63 -20.49 9.05
N GLY A 896 17.59 -21.00 7.81
CA GLY A 896 16.50 -21.89 7.39
C GLY A 896 15.16 -21.23 7.10
N ASN A 897 15.12 -19.95 6.75
CA ASN A 897 13.89 -19.20 6.49
C ASN A 897 13.87 -18.62 5.06
N SER A 898 12.69 -18.25 4.55
CA SER A 898 12.54 -17.48 3.31
C SER A 898 13.17 -16.08 3.44
N SER A 899 13.28 -15.35 2.33
CA SER A 899 13.96 -14.04 2.34
C SER A 899 13.21 -12.95 3.13
N VAL A 900 13.98 -12.08 3.79
CA VAL A 900 13.48 -10.86 4.46
C VAL A 900 12.73 -9.94 3.48
N LEU A 901 13.25 -9.77 2.26
CA LEU A 901 12.60 -8.93 1.24
C LEU A 901 11.17 -9.37 0.92
N ALA A 902 10.93 -10.68 0.79
CA ALA A 902 9.60 -11.22 0.49
C ALA A 902 8.63 -10.91 1.63
N ASP A 903 9.05 -11.12 2.89
CA ASP A 903 8.21 -10.80 4.04
C ASP A 903 7.95 -9.28 4.14
N GLN A 904 8.95 -8.43 3.91
CA GLN A 904 8.79 -6.97 3.94
C GLN A 904 7.79 -6.49 2.88
N ILE A 905 7.91 -6.97 1.64
CA ILE A 905 6.98 -6.62 0.56
C ILE A 905 5.57 -7.10 0.91
N ALA A 906 5.43 -8.37 1.34
CA ALA A 906 4.14 -8.94 1.72
C ALA A 906 3.50 -8.13 2.87
N LEU A 907 4.27 -7.77 3.90
CA LEU A 907 3.78 -7.03 5.08
C LEU A 907 3.25 -5.64 4.71
N LYS A 908 3.86 -5.00 3.71
CA LYS A 908 3.39 -3.72 3.17
C LYS A 908 2.14 -3.89 2.31
N LEU A 909 2.09 -4.91 1.46
CA LEU A 909 0.96 -5.15 0.55
C LEU A 909 -0.32 -5.53 1.30
N VAL A 910 -0.24 -6.36 2.35
CA VAL A 910 -1.43 -6.81 3.09
C VAL A 910 -2.07 -5.71 3.93
N GLY A 911 -1.29 -4.68 4.30
CA GLY A 911 -1.71 -3.56 5.15
C GLY A 911 -1.89 -3.92 6.64
N PRO A 912 -2.22 -2.95 7.51
CA PRO A 912 -2.18 -3.10 8.98
C PRO A 912 -3.18 -4.12 9.55
N LYS A 913 -4.21 -4.51 8.79
CA LYS A 913 -5.22 -5.50 9.19
C LYS A 913 -5.03 -6.87 8.51
N GLY A 914 -4.04 -6.97 7.61
CA GLY A 914 -3.73 -8.17 6.87
C GLY A 914 -2.69 -9.04 7.57
N PHE A 915 -2.43 -10.22 7.00
CA PHE A 915 -1.61 -11.26 7.60
C PHE A 915 -0.53 -11.73 6.63
N VAL A 916 0.70 -11.84 7.10
CA VAL A 916 1.79 -12.53 6.41
C VAL A 916 2.14 -13.77 7.20
N LEU A 917 1.99 -14.92 6.57
CA LEU A 917 2.33 -16.23 7.11
C LEU A 917 3.67 -16.66 6.51
N THR A 918 4.66 -16.87 7.36
CA THR A 918 6.00 -17.36 6.96
C THR A 918 6.31 -18.63 7.74
N GLU A 919 7.28 -19.41 7.31
CA GLU A 919 7.69 -20.63 8.01
C GLU A 919 9.15 -20.62 8.43
N ALA A 920 9.42 -21.43 9.45
CA ALA A 920 10.76 -21.73 9.92
C ALA A 920 11.14 -23.19 9.66
N GLY A 921 12.31 -23.42 9.07
CA GLY A 921 12.80 -24.77 8.74
C GLY A 921 13.06 -25.65 9.97
N PHE A 922 12.80 -26.96 9.86
CA PHE A 922 12.83 -27.92 10.98
C PHE A 922 11.79 -27.64 12.09
N GLY A 923 12.15 -27.89 13.35
CA GLY A 923 11.31 -27.67 14.51
C GLY A 923 11.58 -26.34 15.19
N ALA A 924 10.80 -26.04 16.23
CA ALA A 924 10.89 -24.77 16.94
C ALA A 924 12.24 -24.57 17.67
N ASP A 925 12.96 -25.66 17.97
CA ASP A 925 14.27 -25.64 18.60
C ASP A 925 15.39 -25.14 17.66
N ILE A 926 15.21 -25.25 16.34
CA ILE A 926 16.22 -24.80 15.36
C ILE A 926 15.67 -23.65 14.51
N GLY A 927 14.59 -23.88 13.79
CA GLY A 927 14.08 -22.91 12.84
C GLY A 927 13.56 -21.65 13.51
N MET A 928 12.68 -21.83 14.51
CA MET A 928 12.02 -20.70 15.18
C MET A 928 13.02 -19.88 16.00
N GLU A 929 13.94 -20.54 16.72
CA GLU A 929 15.06 -19.88 17.41
C GLU A 929 15.84 -18.98 16.44
N LYS A 930 16.30 -19.54 15.30
CA LYS A 930 17.04 -18.77 14.28
C LYS A 930 16.18 -17.71 13.58
N PHE A 931 14.89 -17.96 13.41
CA PHE A 931 13.96 -16.97 12.88
C PHE A 931 13.93 -15.73 13.79
N PHE A 932 13.82 -15.90 15.10
CA PHE A 932 13.81 -14.78 16.04
C PHE A 932 15.21 -14.18 16.27
N ASP A 933 16.20 -14.99 16.57
CA ASP A 933 17.52 -14.50 17.00
C ASP A 933 18.45 -14.13 15.84
N ILE A 934 18.12 -14.47 14.57
CA ILE A 934 18.87 -14.06 13.37
C ILE A 934 17.99 -13.24 12.43
N LYS A 935 16.90 -13.81 11.90
CA LYS A 935 16.11 -13.16 10.84
C LYS A 935 15.36 -11.91 11.33
N CYS A 936 14.71 -11.95 12.49
CA CYS A 936 14.05 -10.78 13.08
C CYS A 936 15.07 -9.69 13.48
N ARG A 937 16.28 -10.07 13.94
CA ARG A 937 17.35 -9.08 14.19
C ARG A 937 17.83 -8.41 12.92
N ALA A 938 18.09 -9.18 11.86
CA ALA A 938 18.58 -8.66 10.59
C ALA A 938 17.53 -7.76 9.90
N SER A 939 16.25 -8.13 9.98
CA SER A 939 15.16 -7.42 9.31
C SER A 939 14.53 -6.29 10.12
N GLY A 940 14.71 -6.28 11.45
CA GLY A 940 13.98 -5.41 12.38
C GLY A 940 12.49 -5.76 12.53
N LEU A 941 12.01 -6.85 11.91
CA LEU A 941 10.61 -7.26 11.95
C LEU A 941 10.28 -7.95 13.27
N SER A 942 9.14 -7.57 13.86
CA SER A 942 8.61 -8.19 15.08
C SER A 942 7.42 -9.11 14.73
N PRO A 943 7.48 -10.41 15.06
CA PRO A 943 6.37 -11.33 14.86
C PRO A 943 5.21 -11.01 15.81
N SER A 944 3.99 -11.34 15.39
CA SER A 944 2.73 -11.11 16.12
C SER A 944 2.19 -12.39 16.78
N SER A 945 2.43 -13.56 16.19
CA SER A 945 1.98 -14.86 16.72
C SER A 945 2.84 -16.00 16.19
N ILE A 946 2.81 -17.13 16.91
CA ILE A 946 3.47 -18.37 16.56
C ILE A 946 2.40 -19.45 16.33
N VAL A 947 2.53 -20.19 15.22
CA VAL A 947 1.74 -21.42 14.99
C VAL A 947 2.68 -22.61 15.14
N LEU A 948 2.40 -23.48 16.10
CA LEU A 948 3.18 -24.69 16.36
C LEU A 948 2.44 -25.91 15.82
N VAL A 949 2.98 -26.53 14.78
CA VAL A 949 2.38 -27.68 14.08
C VAL A 949 2.80 -29.00 14.74
N THR A 950 1.84 -29.90 14.92
CA THR A 950 2.05 -31.27 15.42
C THR A 950 1.10 -32.26 14.76
N THR A 951 1.42 -33.55 14.86
CA THR A 951 0.60 -34.67 14.37
C THR A 951 0.57 -35.78 15.42
N VAL A 952 -0.53 -36.53 15.48
CA VAL A 952 -0.67 -37.69 16.38
C VAL A 952 0.46 -38.70 16.13
N ARG A 953 0.77 -38.98 14.87
CA ARG A 953 1.83 -39.91 14.47
C ARG A 953 3.24 -39.47 14.92
N ALA A 954 3.57 -38.19 14.76
CA ALA A 954 4.87 -37.68 15.23
C ALA A 954 4.97 -37.74 16.77
N LEU A 955 3.88 -37.44 17.48
CA LEU A 955 3.84 -37.56 18.94
C LEU A 955 3.98 -39.01 19.40
N LYS A 956 3.31 -39.98 18.76
CA LYS A 956 3.52 -41.41 19.06
C LYS A 956 4.98 -41.83 18.95
N MET A 957 5.70 -41.32 17.95
CA MET A 957 7.13 -41.60 17.80
C MET A 957 7.95 -40.98 18.93
N HIS A 958 7.61 -39.76 19.36
CA HIS A 958 8.23 -39.15 20.53
C HIS A 958 7.90 -39.85 21.85
N GLY A 959 6.75 -40.52 21.93
CA GLY A 959 6.33 -41.32 23.08
C GLY A 959 6.94 -42.72 23.16
N GLY A 960 7.86 -43.07 22.26
CA GLY A 960 8.53 -44.39 22.25
C GLY A 960 7.99 -45.36 21.20
N GLY A 961 7.28 -44.88 20.20
CA GLY A 961 6.85 -45.69 19.06
C GLY A 961 8.02 -46.34 18.29
N PRO A 962 7.79 -47.47 17.58
CA PRO A 962 8.83 -48.19 16.86
C PRO A 962 9.49 -47.34 15.76
N PRO A 963 10.79 -47.54 15.46
CA PRO A 963 11.48 -46.75 14.45
C PRO A 963 10.87 -46.96 13.05
N VAL A 964 10.75 -45.88 12.29
CA VAL A 964 10.19 -45.89 10.93
C VAL A 964 11.32 -45.73 9.91
N GLN A 965 11.40 -46.66 8.96
CA GLN A 965 12.35 -46.60 7.86
C GLN A 965 11.62 -46.31 6.53
N PRO A 966 12.08 -45.33 5.73
CA PRO A 966 11.51 -45.06 4.41
C PRO A 966 11.47 -46.33 3.54
N GLY A 967 10.34 -46.58 2.88
CA GLY A 967 10.14 -47.75 2.02
C GLY A 967 9.67 -49.02 2.73
N THR A 968 9.53 -49.00 4.06
CA THR A 968 8.92 -50.10 4.83
C THR A 968 7.48 -49.79 5.23
N PRO A 969 6.57 -50.78 5.32
CA PRO A 969 5.22 -50.56 5.82
C PRO A 969 5.21 -49.94 7.22
N LEU A 970 4.29 -49.02 7.45
CA LEU A 970 4.15 -48.37 8.76
C LEU A 970 3.76 -49.40 9.84
N PRO A 971 4.44 -49.40 11.01
CA PRO A 971 4.05 -50.25 12.13
C PRO A 971 2.62 -49.96 12.60
N GLN A 972 1.90 -51.01 13.05
CA GLN A 972 0.51 -50.91 13.52
C GLN A 972 0.32 -49.87 14.62
N ALA A 973 1.32 -49.66 15.49
CA ALA A 973 1.29 -48.64 16.54
C ALA A 973 1.02 -47.20 16.04
N TYR A 974 1.28 -46.90 14.76
CA TYR A 974 1.02 -45.60 14.14
C TYR A 974 -0.32 -45.53 13.39
N VAL A 975 -0.97 -46.67 13.15
CA VAL A 975 -2.24 -46.79 12.42
C VAL A 975 -3.39 -46.99 13.41
N ASP A 976 -3.18 -47.81 14.44
CA ASP A 976 -4.14 -48.06 15.50
C ASP A 976 -4.15 -46.93 16.54
N GLU A 977 -5.28 -46.77 17.22
CA GLU A 977 -5.43 -45.85 18.34
C GLU A 977 -4.48 -46.25 19.49
N ASN A 978 -3.66 -45.30 19.95
CA ASN A 978 -2.79 -45.48 21.11
C ASN A 978 -2.60 -44.15 21.86
N VAL A 979 -3.58 -43.83 22.70
CA VAL A 979 -3.60 -42.60 23.51
C VAL A 979 -2.38 -42.51 24.44
N GLY A 980 -1.93 -43.62 25.02
CA GLY A 980 -0.79 -43.63 25.94
C GLY A 980 0.54 -43.21 25.29
N LEU A 981 0.81 -43.65 24.05
CA LEU A 981 1.99 -43.20 23.30
C LEU A 981 1.89 -41.72 22.91
N VAL A 982 0.70 -41.25 22.55
CA VAL A 982 0.49 -39.83 22.22
C VAL A 982 0.75 -38.96 23.45
N GLU A 983 0.16 -39.32 24.59
CA GLU A 983 0.32 -38.60 25.85
C GLU A 983 1.78 -38.57 26.32
N ALA A 984 2.49 -39.70 26.23
CA ALA A 984 3.93 -39.75 26.52
C ALA A 984 4.75 -38.86 25.56
N GLY A 985 4.34 -38.77 24.29
CA GLY A 985 4.97 -37.93 23.28
C GLY A 985 4.70 -36.44 23.39
N CYS A 986 3.57 -36.05 24.01
CA CYS A 986 3.19 -34.65 24.21
C CYS A 986 4.28 -33.85 24.94
N CYS A 987 5.17 -34.49 25.72
CA CYS A 987 6.29 -33.83 26.36
C CYS A 987 7.15 -33.00 25.37
N ASN A 988 7.37 -33.48 24.14
CA ASN A 988 8.13 -32.74 23.13
C ASN A 988 7.38 -31.46 22.72
N MET A 989 6.09 -31.58 22.40
CA MET A 989 5.24 -30.42 22.07
C MET A 989 5.21 -29.41 23.21
N VAL A 990 5.01 -29.87 24.45
CA VAL A 990 5.00 -29.03 25.66
C VAL A 990 6.31 -28.23 25.78
N LYS A 991 7.46 -28.87 25.58
CA LYS A 991 8.77 -28.20 25.59
C LYS A 991 8.89 -27.14 24.48
N GLN A 992 8.37 -27.41 23.28
CA GLN A 992 8.40 -26.44 22.19
C GLN A 992 7.46 -25.25 22.43
N ILE A 993 6.29 -25.46 23.06
CA ILE A 993 5.41 -24.36 23.52
C ILE A 993 6.14 -23.50 24.55
N GLN A 994 6.82 -24.12 25.53
CA GLN A 994 7.62 -23.40 26.52
C GLN A 994 8.73 -22.57 25.87
N ASN A 995 9.45 -23.14 24.90
CA ASN A 995 10.48 -22.44 24.14
C ASN A 995 9.91 -21.25 23.37
N ALA A 996 8.77 -21.43 22.68
CA ALA A 996 8.08 -20.37 21.96
C ALA A 996 7.65 -19.21 22.88
N LYS A 997 7.14 -19.52 24.07
CA LYS A 997 6.72 -18.52 25.06
C LYS A 997 7.87 -17.69 25.63
N LYS A 998 9.13 -18.17 25.57
CA LYS A 998 10.30 -17.38 25.99
C LYS A 998 10.47 -16.09 25.20
N TYR A 999 9.99 -16.06 23.95
CA TYR A 999 10.03 -14.87 23.09
C TYR A 999 8.89 -13.88 23.36
N GLY A 1000 7.96 -14.19 24.29
CA GLY A 1000 6.88 -13.29 24.70
C GLY A 1000 5.74 -13.15 23.67
N LEU A 1001 5.54 -14.16 22.82
CA LEU A 1001 4.50 -14.18 21.79
C LEU A 1001 3.42 -15.24 22.09
N PRO A 1002 2.16 -15.01 21.65
CA PRO A 1002 1.11 -16.01 21.76
C PRO A 1002 1.40 -17.20 20.84
N VAL A 1003 1.05 -18.39 21.32
CA VAL A 1003 1.26 -19.67 20.61
C VAL A 1003 -0.09 -20.31 20.34
N VAL A 1004 -0.36 -20.62 19.08
CA VAL A 1004 -1.51 -21.42 18.64
C VAL A 1004 -0.99 -22.77 18.16
N VAL A 1005 -1.50 -23.87 18.72
CA VAL A 1005 -1.10 -25.22 18.31
C VAL A 1005 -2.01 -25.70 17.18
N ALA A 1006 -1.42 -26.10 16.05
CA ALA A 1006 -2.13 -26.69 14.93
C ALA A 1006 -1.93 -28.22 14.95
N ILE A 1007 -3.01 -28.96 15.13
CA ILE A 1007 -3.01 -30.42 15.16
C ILE A 1007 -3.47 -30.92 13.78
N ASN A 1008 -2.50 -31.33 12.95
CA ASN A 1008 -2.79 -31.79 11.60
C ASN A 1008 -3.39 -33.19 11.64
N LYS A 1009 -4.64 -33.30 11.21
CA LYS A 1009 -5.41 -34.54 11.28
C LYS A 1009 -5.02 -35.49 10.16
N PHE A 1010 -4.74 -36.74 10.50
CA PHE A 1010 -4.67 -37.86 9.56
C PHE A 1010 -5.94 -38.72 9.64
N TYR A 1011 -6.22 -39.46 8.56
CA TYR A 1011 -7.40 -40.33 8.48
C TYR A 1011 -7.40 -41.47 9.52
N THR A 1012 -6.25 -41.81 10.09
CA THR A 1012 -6.09 -42.81 11.16
C THR A 1012 -6.28 -42.25 12.56
N ASP A 1013 -6.33 -40.93 12.72
CA ASP A 1013 -6.30 -40.32 14.04
C ASP A 1013 -7.70 -40.41 14.68
N SER A 1014 -7.74 -40.94 15.91
CA SER A 1014 -8.97 -41.04 16.69
C SER A 1014 -9.33 -39.70 17.36
N ALA A 1015 -10.61 -39.53 17.70
CA ALA A 1015 -11.05 -38.37 18.48
C ALA A 1015 -10.38 -38.32 19.88
N ALA A 1016 -10.13 -39.48 20.49
CA ALA A 1016 -9.51 -39.57 21.80
C ALA A 1016 -8.05 -39.06 21.79
N GLU A 1017 -7.27 -39.46 20.78
CA GLU A 1017 -5.89 -38.99 20.61
C GLU A 1017 -5.82 -37.48 20.37
N LEU A 1018 -6.68 -36.96 19.50
CA LEU A 1018 -6.74 -35.52 19.19
C LEU A 1018 -7.07 -34.69 20.44
N GLU A 1019 -8.02 -35.13 21.27
CA GLU A 1019 -8.39 -34.43 22.51
C GLU A 1019 -7.26 -34.44 23.55
N VAL A 1020 -6.47 -35.51 23.63
CA VAL A 1020 -5.31 -35.56 24.53
C VAL A 1020 -4.23 -34.57 24.11
N VAL A 1021 -3.96 -34.46 22.81
CA VAL A 1021 -3.03 -33.43 22.28
C VAL A 1021 -3.54 -32.03 22.61
N ARG A 1022 -4.83 -31.77 22.34
CA ARG A 1022 -5.47 -30.47 22.62
C ARG A 1022 -5.35 -30.08 24.09
N ARG A 1023 -5.68 -31.00 25.01
CA ARG A 1023 -5.59 -30.77 26.46
C ARG A 1023 -4.16 -30.44 26.90
N ASN A 1024 -3.18 -31.26 26.50
CA ASN A 1024 -1.78 -31.06 26.85
C ASN A 1024 -1.21 -29.74 26.30
N ALA A 1025 -1.64 -29.32 25.10
CA ALA A 1025 -1.25 -28.03 24.53
C ALA A 1025 -1.80 -26.84 25.35
N MET A 1026 -3.08 -26.90 25.75
CA MET A 1026 -3.70 -25.87 26.57
C MET A 1026 -3.07 -25.80 27.98
N ASP A 1027 -2.79 -26.95 28.59
CA ASP A 1027 -2.15 -27.04 29.91
C ASP A 1027 -0.71 -26.50 29.90
N ALA A 1028 0.00 -26.65 28.77
CA ALA A 1028 1.31 -26.01 28.55
C ALA A 1028 1.24 -24.48 28.37
N GLY A 1029 0.02 -23.94 28.30
CA GLY A 1029 -0.27 -22.51 28.18
C GLY A 1029 -0.15 -21.98 26.76
N ALA A 1030 -0.48 -22.80 25.74
CA ALA A 1030 -0.86 -22.30 24.43
C ALA A 1030 -2.15 -21.45 24.56
N LEU A 1031 -2.30 -20.46 23.69
CA LEU A 1031 -3.51 -19.63 23.66
C LEU A 1031 -4.71 -20.44 23.15
N ASP A 1032 -4.47 -21.28 22.14
CA ASP A 1032 -5.47 -22.16 21.55
C ASP A 1032 -4.78 -23.40 20.94
N ALA A 1033 -5.54 -24.48 20.76
CA ALA A 1033 -5.09 -25.71 20.13
C ALA A 1033 -6.20 -26.26 19.22
N VAL A 1034 -5.97 -26.21 17.91
CA VAL A 1034 -7.00 -26.44 16.90
C VAL A 1034 -6.64 -27.61 16.00
N VAL A 1035 -7.58 -28.55 15.86
CA VAL A 1035 -7.49 -29.64 14.88
C VAL A 1035 -7.77 -29.09 13.49
N SER A 1036 -6.91 -29.40 12.53
CA SER A 1036 -7.04 -28.90 11.16
C SER A 1036 -6.96 -30.03 10.14
N ASP A 1037 -7.90 -30.00 9.19
CA ASP A 1037 -8.07 -30.99 8.12
C ASP A 1037 -7.88 -30.36 6.73
N HIS A 1038 -7.00 -29.36 6.65
CA HIS A 1038 -6.76 -28.60 5.43
C HIS A 1038 -6.09 -29.43 4.32
N TRP A 1039 -5.36 -30.49 4.67
CA TRP A 1039 -4.81 -31.42 3.68
C TRP A 1039 -5.93 -32.09 2.85
N ALA A 1040 -7.04 -32.49 3.48
CA ALA A 1040 -8.17 -33.10 2.79
C ALA A 1040 -9.24 -32.08 2.31
N GLN A 1041 -9.34 -30.90 2.94
CA GLN A 1041 -10.44 -29.95 2.72
C GLN A 1041 -10.02 -28.55 2.25
N GLY A 1042 -8.74 -28.30 1.99
CA GLY A 1042 -8.22 -26.98 1.62
C GLY A 1042 -8.40 -25.94 2.72
N GLY A 1043 -8.60 -24.66 2.36
CA GLY A 1043 -8.77 -23.56 3.33
C GLY A 1043 -9.97 -23.75 4.25
N ARG A 1044 -11.01 -24.47 3.82
CA ARG A 1044 -12.16 -24.80 4.67
C ARG A 1044 -11.72 -25.58 5.92
N GLY A 1045 -10.79 -26.53 5.76
CA GLY A 1045 -10.26 -27.36 6.85
C GLY A 1045 -9.34 -26.62 7.84
N ALA A 1046 -8.92 -25.38 7.52
CA ALA A 1046 -8.11 -24.51 8.38
C ALA A 1046 -8.86 -23.25 8.86
N THR A 1047 -10.17 -23.15 8.62
CA THR A 1047 -10.94 -21.94 8.97
C THR A 1047 -10.92 -21.65 10.47
N ASP A 1048 -11.08 -22.66 11.32
CA ASP A 1048 -11.05 -22.46 12.78
C ASP A 1048 -9.64 -22.15 13.28
N LEU A 1049 -8.61 -22.76 12.68
CA LEU A 1049 -7.22 -22.44 12.97
C LEU A 1049 -6.90 -20.99 12.59
N ALA A 1050 -7.40 -20.51 11.45
CA ALA A 1050 -7.23 -19.12 11.02
C ALA A 1050 -7.94 -18.13 11.96
N LYS A 1051 -9.14 -18.46 12.49
CA LYS A 1051 -9.80 -17.64 13.52
C LYS A 1051 -8.97 -17.56 14.80
N ALA A 1052 -8.39 -18.67 15.24
CA ALA A 1052 -7.50 -18.69 16.40
C ALA A 1052 -6.24 -17.84 16.18
N VAL A 1053 -5.66 -17.87 14.98
CA VAL A 1053 -4.52 -17.00 14.60
C VAL A 1053 -4.91 -15.52 14.60
N ILE A 1054 -6.08 -15.16 14.03
CA ILE A 1054 -6.61 -13.78 14.09
C ILE A 1054 -6.73 -13.34 15.54
N HIS A 1055 -7.35 -14.16 16.39
CA HIS A 1055 -7.50 -13.87 17.80
C HIS A 1055 -6.15 -13.65 18.49
N ALA A 1056 -5.17 -14.54 18.25
CA ALA A 1056 -3.82 -14.41 18.80
C ALA A 1056 -3.13 -13.11 18.41
N CYS A 1057 -3.26 -12.68 17.15
CA CYS A 1057 -2.67 -11.44 16.65
C CYS A 1057 -3.36 -10.18 17.18
N GLU A 1058 -4.68 -10.20 17.36
CA GLU A 1058 -5.47 -9.02 17.76
C GLU A 1058 -5.52 -8.80 19.28
N SER A 1059 -5.42 -9.86 20.10
CA SER A 1059 -5.72 -9.79 21.54
C SER A 1059 -4.50 -9.78 22.49
N ALA A 1060 -3.30 -10.15 22.03
CA ALA A 1060 -2.15 -10.32 22.91
C ALA A 1060 -1.29 -9.05 23.09
N PRO A 1061 -0.81 -8.74 24.31
CA PRO A 1061 0.15 -7.67 24.52
C PRO A 1061 1.48 -7.99 23.82
N LYS A 1062 1.95 -7.06 22.98
CA LYS A 1062 3.14 -7.24 22.15
C LYS A 1062 4.41 -6.99 22.96
N SER A 1063 4.99 -8.05 23.54
CA SER A 1063 6.27 -8.00 24.26
C SER A 1063 7.30 -8.95 23.66
N PHE A 1064 7.56 -8.83 22.36
CA PHE A 1064 8.60 -9.61 21.68
C PHE A 1064 9.97 -9.29 22.29
N LYS A 1065 10.71 -10.33 22.67
CA LYS A 1065 12.07 -10.22 23.18
C LYS A 1065 12.95 -11.30 22.59
N PHE A 1066 14.22 -10.98 22.38
CA PHE A 1066 15.22 -11.95 21.94
C PHE A 1066 15.69 -12.84 23.11
N LEU A 1067 16.28 -13.99 22.79
CA LEU A 1067 16.70 -14.96 23.79
C LEU A 1067 17.94 -14.49 24.58
N TYR A 1068 18.86 -13.78 23.92
CA TYR A 1068 20.10 -13.27 24.48
C TYR A 1068 20.45 -11.88 23.92
N ALA A 1069 21.38 -11.15 24.55
CA ALA A 1069 21.90 -9.88 24.04
C ALA A 1069 23.15 -10.11 23.16
N LEU A 1070 23.41 -9.22 22.19
CA LEU A 1070 24.53 -9.38 21.25
C LEU A 1070 25.90 -9.07 21.87
N ASP A 1071 25.95 -8.25 22.91
CA ASP A 1071 27.17 -7.92 23.65
C ASP A 1071 27.67 -9.06 24.57
N MET A 1072 26.86 -10.11 24.72
CA MET A 1072 27.22 -11.29 25.51
C MET A 1072 28.39 -12.07 24.87
N PRO A 1073 29.34 -12.62 25.66
CA PRO A 1073 30.40 -13.47 25.13
C PRO A 1073 29.88 -14.64 24.30
N ILE A 1074 30.61 -15.01 23.24
CA ILE A 1074 30.22 -16.08 22.29
C ILE A 1074 29.84 -17.37 23.01
N GLU A 1075 30.68 -17.84 23.93
CA GLU A 1075 30.44 -19.07 24.71
C GLU A 1075 29.15 -19.00 25.53
N GLN A 1076 28.86 -17.84 26.14
CA GLN A 1076 27.64 -17.65 26.93
C GLN A 1076 26.39 -17.68 26.04
N LYS A 1077 26.43 -17.08 24.84
CA LYS A 1077 25.32 -17.17 23.87
C LYS A 1077 25.02 -18.62 23.49
N ILE A 1078 26.06 -19.41 23.19
CA ILE A 1078 25.93 -20.84 22.87
C ILE A 1078 25.33 -21.59 24.06
N ASN A 1079 25.82 -21.32 25.27
CA ASN A 1079 25.31 -21.95 26.49
C ASN A 1079 23.85 -21.59 26.79
N VAL A 1080 23.43 -20.34 26.57
CA VAL A 1080 22.03 -19.92 26.71
C VAL A 1080 21.13 -20.71 25.77
N ILE A 1081 21.49 -20.84 24.49
CA ILE A 1081 20.67 -21.65 23.55
C ILE A 1081 20.62 -23.11 24.01
N ALA A 1082 21.76 -23.69 24.39
CA ALA A 1082 21.84 -25.09 24.80
C ALA A 1082 21.00 -25.39 26.06
N THR A 1083 21.07 -24.53 27.07
CA THR A 1083 20.36 -24.72 28.35
C THR A 1083 18.89 -24.34 28.24
N GLU A 1084 18.58 -23.19 27.66
CA GLU A 1084 17.22 -22.66 27.62
C GLU A 1084 16.35 -23.37 26.57
N ILE A 1085 16.86 -23.55 25.35
CA ILE A 1085 16.07 -24.12 24.24
C ILE A 1085 16.15 -25.65 24.25
N TYR A 1086 17.36 -26.22 24.31
CA TYR A 1086 17.53 -27.67 24.20
C TYR A 1086 17.34 -28.42 25.51
N GLY A 1087 17.50 -27.75 26.66
CA GLY A 1087 17.47 -28.41 27.97
C GLY A 1087 18.76 -29.18 28.29
N ALA A 1088 19.88 -28.81 27.67
CA ALA A 1088 21.19 -29.35 28.02
C ALA A 1088 21.62 -28.88 29.41
N SER A 1089 22.45 -29.66 30.10
CA SER A 1089 23.06 -29.25 31.37
C SER A 1089 24.16 -28.19 31.18
N GLY A 1090 24.65 -28.03 29.95
CA GLY A 1090 25.69 -27.08 29.57
C GLY A 1090 26.29 -27.44 28.21
N VAL A 1091 27.37 -26.76 27.86
CA VAL A 1091 28.13 -26.98 26.63
C VAL A 1091 29.55 -27.42 26.94
N GLU A 1092 30.13 -28.26 26.10
CA GLU A 1092 31.53 -28.67 26.18
C GLU A 1092 32.24 -28.26 24.89
N LEU A 1093 33.19 -27.32 24.98
CA LEU A 1093 33.95 -26.86 23.83
C LEU A 1093 35.22 -27.71 23.66
N SER A 1094 35.41 -28.25 22.46
CA SER A 1094 36.69 -28.83 22.05
C SER A 1094 37.80 -27.77 22.04
N ASP A 1095 39.06 -28.19 22.08
CA ASP A 1095 40.19 -27.25 22.01
C ASP A 1095 40.14 -26.40 20.72
N LYS A 1096 39.78 -27.02 19.58
CA LYS A 1096 39.56 -26.32 18.32
C LYS A 1096 38.45 -25.28 18.41
N ALA A 1097 37.34 -25.60 19.10
CA ALA A 1097 36.24 -24.65 19.29
C ALA A 1097 36.65 -23.48 20.19
N LYS A 1098 37.45 -23.72 21.24
CA LYS A 1098 37.99 -22.65 22.12
C LYS A 1098 38.91 -21.70 21.34
N GLU A 1099 39.81 -22.26 20.52
CA GLU A 1099 40.69 -21.48 19.64
C GLU A 1099 39.87 -20.62 18.67
N ALA A 1100 38.85 -21.20 18.02
CA ALA A 1100 37.98 -20.47 17.11
C ALA A 1100 37.19 -19.36 17.81
N VAL A 1101 36.66 -19.62 19.01
CA VAL A 1101 35.93 -18.62 19.82
C VAL A 1101 36.85 -17.46 20.20
N SER A 1102 38.07 -17.73 20.69
CA SER A 1102 39.05 -16.68 20.99
C SER A 1102 39.40 -15.88 19.74
N TYR A 1103 39.66 -16.57 18.63
CA TYR A 1103 39.99 -15.95 17.35
C TYR A 1103 38.88 -14.97 16.90
N TYR A 1104 37.62 -15.40 16.91
CA TYR A 1104 36.51 -14.54 16.49
C TYR A 1104 36.26 -13.38 17.46
N ALA A 1105 36.51 -13.58 18.76
CA ALA A 1105 36.41 -12.51 19.74
C ALA A 1105 37.48 -11.43 19.50
N ASP A 1106 38.74 -11.83 19.28
CA ASP A 1106 39.87 -10.94 19.03
C ASP A 1106 39.72 -10.14 17.71
N HIS A 1107 38.97 -10.69 16.75
CA HIS A 1107 38.70 -10.06 15.45
C HIS A 1107 37.38 -9.26 15.41
N GLY A 1108 36.76 -9.00 16.56
CA GLY A 1108 35.58 -8.14 16.67
C GLY A 1108 34.29 -8.76 16.12
N LEU A 1109 34.20 -10.08 16.05
CA LEU A 1109 33.00 -10.82 15.61
C LEU A 1109 32.16 -11.33 16.79
N SER A 1110 32.49 -10.91 18.02
CA SER A 1110 31.74 -11.27 19.24
C SER A 1110 30.27 -10.90 19.18
N ASP A 1111 29.92 -9.81 18.50
CA ASP A 1111 28.56 -9.27 18.46
C ASP A 1111 27.62 -10.05 17.54
N PHE A 1112 28.13 -11.07 16.84
CA PHE A 1112 27.31 -11.87 15.94
C PHE A 1112 26.34 -12.79 16.72
N PRO A 1113 25.12 -13.02 16.19
CA PRO A 1113 24.23 -14.06 16.69
C PRO A 1113 24.79 -15.46 16.37
N ILE A 1114 24.24 -16.45 17.09
CA ILE A 1114 24.63 -17.85 17.00
C ILE A 1114 23.62 -18.63 16.15
N CYS A 1115 24.13 -19.42 15.20
CA CYS A 1115 23.37 -20.33 14.35
C CYS A 1115 23.76 -21.78 14.69
N MET A 1116 23.07 -22.39 15.64
CA MET A 1116 23.42 -23.74 16.12
C MET A 1116 23.26 -24.81 15.02
N SER A 1117 24.34 -25.53 14.73
CA SER A 1117 24.37 -26.57 13.70
C SER A 1117 24.38 -27.96 14.35
N LYS A 1118 23.18 -28.53 14.52
CA LYS A 1118 22.93 -29.83 15.16
C LYS A 1118 21.95 -30.68 14.36
N THR A 1119 21.76 -31.94 14.77
CA THR A 1119 20.70 -32.78 14.21
C THR A 1119 19.33 -32.17 14.43
N HIS A 1120 18.45 -32.23 13.44
CA HIS A 1120 17.07 -31.76 13.54
C HIS A 1120 16.10 -32.82 14.12
N LEU A 1121 16.59 -34.03 14.40
CA LEU A 1121 15.74 -35.17 14.80
C LEU A 1121 15.59 -35.34 16.31
N SER A 1122 16.21 -34.46 17.11
CA SER A 1122 16.25 -34.51 18.58
C SER A 1122 16.56 -33.12 19.11
N LEU A 1123 16.18 -32.82 20.35
CA LEU A 1123 16.65 -31.61 21.07
C LEU A 1123 18.16 -31.72 21.40
N SER A 1124 18.71 -32.92 21.55
CA SER A 1124 20.13 -33.14 21.86
C SER A 1124 20.99 -33.25 20.60
N HIS A 1125 22.27 -33.62 20.74
CA HIS A 1125 23.16 -33.91 19.62
C HIS A 1125 22.91 -35.29 18.99
N ASP A 1126 22.18 -36.17 19.66
CA ASP A 1126 21.93 -37.55 19.22
C ASP A 1126 20.52 -37.68 18.60
N PRO A 1127 20.40 -38.04 17.31
CA PRO A 1127 19.12 -38.18 16.62
C PRO A 1127 18.24 -39.32 17.13
N SER A 1128 18.80 -40.29 17.87
CA SER A 1128 18.05 -41.43 18.42
C SER A 1128 17.24 -41.07 19.67
N LEU A 1129 17.64 -40.03 20.40
CA LEU A 1129 16.96 -39.57 21.60
C LEU A 1129 15.69 -38.81 21.24
N LYS A 1130 14.52 -39.34 21.63
CA LYS A 1130 13.20 -38.74 21.37
C LYS A 1130 12.59 -38.14 22.64
N GLY A 1131 11.48 -37.42 22.49
CA GLY A 1131 10.81 -36.73 23.60
C GLY A 1131 11.58 -35.48 24.02
N VAL A 1132 11.84 -35.36 25.32
CA VAL A 1132 12.64 -34.28 25.93
C VAL A 1132 13.81 -34.90 26.69
N PRO A 1133 14.96 -35.14 26.04
CA PRO A 1133 16.13 -35.69 26.70
C PRO A 1133 16.62 -34.73 27.80
N THR A 1134 17.07 -35.28 28.93
CA THR A 1134 17.61 -34.51 30.07
C THR A 1134 19.01 -34.99 30.43
N ASN A 1135 19.78 -34.19 31.17
CA ASN A 1135 21.11 -34.54 31.69
C ASN A 1135 22.16 -34.84 30.60
N PHE A 1136 22.06 -34.19 29.43
CA PHE A 1136 23.08 -34.27 28.39
C PHE A 1136 23.88 -32.97 28.32
N VAL A 1137 25.18 -33.09 28.05
CA VAL A 1137 26.06 -31.97 27.72
C VAL A 1137 26.12 -31.87 26.20
N LEU A 1138 26.08 -30.65 25.66
CA LEU A 1138 26.12 -30.42 24.23
C LEU A 1138 27.58 -30.26 23.76
N PRO A 1139 28.12 -31.20 22.95
CA PRO A 1139 29.49 -31.10 22.48
C PRO A 1139 29.58 -30.07 21.34
N ILE A 1140 30.51 -29.12 21.45
CA ILE A 1140 30.84 -28.17 20.39
C ILE A 1140 32.20 -28.54 19.81
N ARG A 1141 32.20 -29.07 18.60
CA ARG A 1141 33.40 -29.61 17.94
C ARG A 1141 34.27 -28.53 17.31
N ASP A 1142 33.63 -27.50 16.78
CA ASP A 1142 34.25 -26.41 16.04
C ASP A 1142 33.27 -25.23 15.98
N VAL A 1143 33.78 -24.03 15.72
CA VAL A 1143 32.94 -22.85 15.46
C VAL A 1143 33.41 -22.23 14.16
N LYS A 1144 32.47 -21.96 13.26
CA LYS A 1144 32.74 -21.28 11.99
C LYS A 1144 31.97 -19.97 11.91
N ALA A 1145 32.39 -19.08 11.01
CA ALA A 1145 31.74 -17.79 10.80
C ALA A 1145 31.20 -17.67 9.37
N SER A 1146 29.98 -17.15 9.23
CA SER A 1146 29.44 -16.65 7.97
C SER A 1146 29.39 -15.13 8.10
N VAL A 1147 30.48 -14.46 7.70
CA VAL A 1147 30.69 -13.04 8.00
C VAL A 1147 29.82 -12.12 7.16
N GLY A 1148 29.53 -12.46 5.90
CA GLY A 1148 28.57 -11.72 5.09
C GLY A 1148 27.13 -11.94 5.53
N ALA A 1149 26.78 -13.16 5.92
CA ALA A 1149 25.45 -13.43 6.49
C ALA A 1149 25.30 -12.80 7.90
N GLY A 1150 26.40 -12.64 8.62
CA GLY A 1150 26.48 -11.96 9.92
C GLY A 1150 26.11 -12.87 11.10
N PHE A 1151 26.58 -14.12 11.13
CA PHE A 1151 26.40 -15.03 12.26
C PHE A 1151 27.57 -16.00 12.44
N LEU A 1152 27.75 -16.52 13.66
CA LEU A 1152 28.65 -17.64 13.96
C LEU A 1152 27.86 -18.93 14.05
N TYR A 1153 28.36 -20.04 13.52
CA TYR A 1153 27.66 -21.33 13.54
C TYR A 1153 28.50 -22.43 14.20
N PRO A 1154 28.23 -22.74 15.49
CA PRO A 1154 28.85 -23.85 16.20
C PRO A 1154 28.43 -25.21 15.62
N LEU A 1155 29.42 -26.08 15.40
CA LEU A 1155 29.22 -27.43 14.88
C LEU A 1155 29.13 -28.43 16.03
N VAL A 1156 27.93 -28.97 16.25
CA VAL A 1156 27.67 -29.96 17.30
C VAL A 1156 27.97 -31.39 16.81
N GLY A 1157 27.53 -31.71 15.59
CA GLY A 1157 27.70 -33.02 14.97
C GLY A 1157 28.34 -32.93 13.59
N GLN A 1158 28.44 -34.06 12.90
CA GLN A 1158 28.76 -34.05 11.47
C GLN A 1158 27.55 -33.52 10.70
N VAL A 1159 27.75 -32.46 9.94
CA VAL A 1159 26.71 -31.87 9.10
C VAL A 1159 27.08 -32.10 7.64
N GLN A 1160 26.20 -32.80 6.94
CA GLN A 1160 26.40 -33.14 5.55
C GLN A 1160 25.92 -31.97 4.67
N THR A 1161 26.87 -31.21 4.13
CA THR A 1161 26.63 -30.08 3.22
C THR A 1161 26.49 -30.50 1.76
N MET A 1162 26.97 -31.69 1.41
CA MET A 1162 26.79 -32.32 0.10
C MET A 1162 26.10 -33.68 0.22
N PRO A 1163 24.76 -33.76 0.02
CA PRO A 1163 24.02 -35.00 0.01
C PRO A 1163 24.50 -35.95 -1.11
N GLY A 1164 24.24 -37.24 -0.95
CA GLY A 1164 24.54 -38.24 -1.97
C GLY A 1164 23.25 -38.88 -2.48
N LEU A 1165 23.25 -39.31 -3.73
CA LEU A 1165 22.15 -40.12 -4.26
C LEU A 1165 22.04 -41.48 -3.54
N PRO A 1166 20.81 -41.99 -3.34
CA PRO A 1166 20.57 -43.34 -2.80
C PRO A 1166 20.83 -44.42 -3.86
N THR A 1167 20.81 -45.70 -3.46
CA THR A 1167 21.01 -46.84 -4.37
C THR A 1167 19.99 -46.87 -5.51
N ARG A 1168 18.73 -46.50 -5.24
CA ARG A 1168 17.68 -46.30 -6.23
C ARG A 1168 17.25 -44.83 -6.22
N PRO A 1169 17.88 -43.96 -7.01
CA PRO A 1169 17.49 -42.56 -7.10
C PRO A 1169 16.17 -42.38 -7.87
N CYS A 1170 15.42 -41.34 -7.50
CA CYS A 1170 14.13 -40.99 -8.10
C CYS A 1170 14.20 -40.84 -9.64
N PHE A 1171 15.30 -40.32 -10.18
CA PHE A 1171 15.39 -40.04 -11.62
C PHE A 1171 15.28 -41.26 -12.53
N PHE A 1172 15.37 -42.50 -12.02
CA PHE A 1172 15.09 -43.70 -12.81
C PHE A 1172 13.64 -43.80 -13.27
N ASP A 1173 12.72 -43.20 -12.52
CA ASP A 1173 11.30 -43.25 -12.81
C ASP A 1173 10.80 -41.96 -13.51
N ILE A 1174 11.69 -40.97 -13.70
CA ILE A 1174 11.36 -39.69 -14.36
C ILE A 1174 11.28 -39.87 -15.89
N THR A 1175 10.17 -39.46 -16.50
CA THR A 1175 9.99 -39.41 -17.96
C THR A 1175 9.20 -38.16 -18.36
N CYS A 1176 9.27 -37.79 -19.65
CA CYS A 1176 8.51 -36.67 -20.21
C CYS A 1176 7.69 -37.16 -21.41
N ASN A 1177 6.38 -36.89 -21.39
CA ASN A 1177 5.50 -37.20 -22.50
C ASN A 1177 5.79 -36.25 -23.69
N PRO A 1178 6.20 -36.75 -24.87
CA PRO A 1178 6.61 -35.90 -25.99
C PRO A 1178 5.45 -35.16 -26.68
N VAL A 1179 4.19 -35.53 -26.40
CA VAL A 1179 3.00 -34.89 -26.96
C VAL A 1179 2.45 -33.83 -26.02
N THR A 1180 2.36 -34.13 -24.72
CA THR A 1180 1.76 -33.24 -23.73
C THR A 1180 2.78 -32.38 -22.99
N GLY A 1181 4.07 -32.75 -23.04
CA GLY A 1181 5.15 -32.12 -22.26
C GLY A 1181 5.08 -32.42 -20.76
N GLN A 1182 4.20 -33.33 -20.31
CA GLN A 1182 4.02 -33.66 -18.88
C GLN A 1182 5.14 -34.55 -18.36
N ILE A 1183 5.61 -34.26 -17.14
CA ILE A 1183 6.65 -35.03 -16.46
C ILE A 1183 6.02 -36.04 -15.51
N ASP A 1184 6.32 -37.32 -15.67
CA ASP A 1184 5.90 -38.37 -14.73
C ASP A 1184 7.11 -38.86 -13.92
N GLY A 1185 6.87 -39.35 -12.70
CA GLY A 1185 7.90 -39.91 -11.82
C GLY A 1185 8.70 -38.92 -10.96
N LEU A 1186 8.42 -37.61 -11.06
CA LEU A 1186 9.07 -36.57 -10.24
C LEU A 1186 8.56 -36.54 -8.78
N PHE A 1187 7.33 -37.01 -8.54
CA PHE A 1187 6.59 -36.99 -7.27
C PHE A 1187 6.16 -38.38 -6.82
#